data_AF-A0A972XDP6-F1
#
_entry.id   AF-A0A972XDP6-F1
#
_cell.length_a   1.000
_cell.length_b   1.000
_cell.length_c   1.000
_cell.angle_alpha   90.00
_cell.angle_beta   90.00
_cell.angle_gamma   90.00
#
_symmetry.space_group_name_H-M   'P 1'
#
loop_
_entity.id
_entity.type
_entity.pdbx_description
1 polymer ?
#
loop_
_entity_poly.entity_id
_entity_poly.type
_entity_poly.pdbx_seq_one_letter_code
_entity_poly.pdbx_strand_id
1 'polypeptide(L)'
;MPNSQSIRVGVAALTLVTPLFGAALPFASPAAGAPAALIEGPAQKMLDAIPVLPKMTAGFTTDAYPLVRRAAKDSRGCTAQAQALIALATVRPQIGAGTCSLSGGSWQVNFGTATVTNARDIRFVPVVSLPAAWASGGYGWSAAQRAAFASDYGADTNAVVTSGAPADSALSTVPWAAAQTPVTAAVASRISDECSRSTSSTCLLTAVPATLKAPAGAAIVLASSRHRLALTRDEKATVANAIDHFTAAAPAATFAVTTTDVPALPSTDGSDATGRVIDASLFGILAPPATGSVPTVPYSTLRLWDSGVGWRDIEPTPGRFTWTVLDHGVRSAESAGKKVLLVLGPMPAWASANPESADEGWGKGATGPFTSEGMGAYARYVDQVVRRYGNRISAYEIWNEANLPTFWAGTAAQMAEMTKIVHDAVTSRGANSRVISASATTRVEGSIYRFFPAYLKELGKRGWPLDGYAVHAYPDADGTPSETSDFVAQFKAYLAIAGAPTLPIYNTELNYGLAGPGPSKPHRDMTPEQSQGWLSRTFIDSVRLGIAETYWFAWTKQYYGQLGIQLNPTTAATRAAWVTTYSWLVGSTFKSCADPEGAVICAFERDGKPFWLAYADGAKLIDLPAGATQSCDLRGACMMADGTKVIVGVRPIKIN
;
A
#
# COMPACT_ATOMS: atom_id res chain seq x y z
N MET A 1 -86.16 -22.12 -34.40
CA MET A 1 -86.09 -21.95 -35.87
C MET A 1 -84.83 -21.16 -36.20
N PRO A 2 -84.19 -21.37 -37.37
CA PRO A 2 -82.73 -21.25 -37.51
C PRO A 2 -82.33 -20.03 -38.38
N ASN A 3 -81.08 -19.68 -38.70
CA ASN A 3 -79.98 -20.45 -39.34
C ASN A 3 -78.65 -19.67 -39.12
N SER A 4 -77.60 -20.28 -38.58
CA SER A 4 -76.54 -21.02 -39.31
C SER A 4 -75.65 -20.18 -40.24
N GLN A 5 -74.39 -19.96 -39.84
CA GLN A 5 -73.24 -20.16 -40.73
C GLN A 5 -71.98 -20.40 -39.90
N SER A 6 -71.23 -21.44 -40.26
CA SER A 6 -70.02 -21.90 -39.58
C SER A 6 -68.78 -21.60 -40.41
N ILE A 7 -67.77 -20.96 -39.82
CA ILE A 7 -66.43 -20.85 -40.43
C ILE A 7 -65.39 -21.38 -39.44
N ARG A 8 -64.49 -22.22 -39.94
CA ARG A 8 -63.43 -22.88 -39.17
C ARG A 8 -62.30 -21.90 -38.84
N VAL A 9 -61.77 -21.98 -37.63
CA VAL A 9 -60.52 -21.30 -37.27
C VAL A 9 -59.36 -21.96 -38.01
N GLY A 10 -58.82 -21.28 -39.01
CA GLY A 10 -57.61 -21.69 -39.73
C GLY A 10 -56.36 -21.17 -39.04
N VAL A 11 -55.42 -22.05 -38.73
CA VAL A 11 -54.07 -21.67 -38.27
C VAL A 11 -53.26 -21.20 -39.47
N ALA A 12 -52.74 -19.97 -39.43
CA ALA A 12 -51.87 -19.44 -40.47
C ALA A 12 -50.69 -18.64 -39.88
N ALA A 13 -49.48 -19.11 -40.20
CA ALA A 13 -48.16 -18.47 -40.14
C ALA A 13 -47.99 -17.18 -39.30
N LEU A 14 -47.33 -17.33 -38.13
CA LEU A 14 -46.66 -16.22 -37.46
C LEU A 14 -45.33 -15.93 -38.18
N THR A 15 -45.25 -14.85 -38.95
CA THR A 15 -43.98 -14.40 -39.54
C THR A 15 -43.03 -13.88 -38.47
N LEU A 16 -41.92 -14.59 -38.24
CA LEU A 16 -40.82 -14.07 -37.41
C LEU A 16 -40.21 -12.83 -38.08
N VAL A 17 -40.31 -11.69 -37.41
CA VAL A 17 -39.41 -10.56 -37.65
C VAL A 17 -38.11 -10.85 -36.90
N THR A 18 -37.07 -11.27 -37.61
CA THR A 18 -35.73 -11.39 -37.05
C THR A 18 -35.18 -10.00 -36.69
N PRO A 19 -34.84 -9.73 -35.42
CA PRO A 19 -34.08 -8.54 -35.09
C PRO A 19 -32.67 -8.67 -35.68
N LEU A 20 -32.21 -7.62 -36.36
CA LEU A 20 -30.81 -7.46 -36.74
C LEU A 20 -29.97 -7.37 -35.46
N PHE A 21 -29.35 -8.48 -35.07
CA PHE A 21 -28.29 -8.47 -34.07
C PHE A 21 -27.14 -7.61 -34.62
N GLY A 22 -27.00 -6.41 -34.07
CA GLY A 22 -25.79 -5.61 -34.26
C GLY A 22 -24.60 -6.45 -33.81
N ALA A 23 -23.58 -6.56 -34.65
CA ALA A 23 -22.40 -7.37 -34.35
C ALA A 23 -21.73 -6.85 -33.08
N ALA A 24 -21.87 -7.59 -31.99
CA ALA A 24 -21.06 -7.37 -30.80
C ALA A 24 -19.61 -7.61 -31.19
N LEU A 25 -18.81 -6.55 -31.20
CA LEU A 25 -17.36 -6.66 -31.27
C LEU A 25 -16.93 -7.59 -30.12
N PRO A 26 -16.11 -8.62 -30.38
CA PRO A 26 -15.63 -9.47 -29.31
C PRO A 26 -14.73 -8.63 -28.42
N PHE A 27 -15.23 -8.28 -27.23
CA PHE A 27 -14.35 -7.87 -26.14
C PHE A 27 -13.38 -9.02 -25.92
N ALA A 28 -12.11 -8.79 -26.25
CA ALA A 28 -11.07 -9.74 -25.94
C ALA A 28 -11.09 -9.98 -24.43
N SER A 29 -11.27 -11.24 -24.01
CA SER A 29 -10.95 -11.66 -22.65
C SER A 29 -9.55 -11.14 -22.30
N PRO A 30 -9.29 -10.74 -21.04
CA PRO A 30 -7.95 -10.36 -20.63
C PRO A 30 -6.99 -11.47 -21.04
N ALA A 31 -6.01 -11.15 -21.88
CA ALA A 31 -5.13 -12.13 -22.49
C ALA A 31 -4.39 -12.89 -21.39
N ALA A 32 -4.40 -14.22 -21.48
CA ALA A 32 -3.68 -15.06 -20.53
C ALA A 32 -2.17 -14.78 -20.64
N GLY A 33 -1.54 -14.41 -19.53
CA GLY A 33 -0.09 -14.22 -19.40
C GLY A 33 0.45 -13.05 -20.23
N ALA A 34 0.70 -11.92 -19.56
CA ALA A 34 1.68 -10.97 -20.10
C ALA A 34 3.04 -11.69 -20.20
N PRO A 35 3.84 -11.49 -21.27
CA PRO A 35 5.14 -12.13 -21.36
C PRO A 35 5.99 -11.75 -20.15
N ALA A 36 6.56 -12.75 -19.47
CA ALA A 36 7.29 -12.57 -18.23
C ALA A 36 8.43 -11.54 -18.41
N ALA A 37 8.28 -10.36 -17.79
CA ALA A 37 9.18 -9.25 -18.04
C ALA A 37 10.59 -9.57 -17.53
N LEU A 38 11.58 -9.45 -18.41
CA LEU A 38 12.98 -9.66 -18.10
C LEU A 38 13.58 -8.36 -17.57
N ILE A 39 14.01 -8.35 -16.31
CA ILE A 39 14.74 -7.23 -15.72
C ILE A 39 16.23 -7.50 -15.88
N GLU A 40 16.91 -6.67 -16.67
CA GLU A 40 18.37 -6.70 -16.83
C GLU A 40 19.04 -5.43 -16.30
N GLY A 41 20.13 -5.62 -15.53
CA GLY A 41 21.01 -4.53 -15.13
C GLY A 41 21.96 -4.86 -13.97
N PRO A 42 22.74 -3.85 -13.52
CA PRO A 42 23.51 -3.93 -12.29
C PRO A 42 22.59 -4.12 -11.06
N ALA A 43 23.09 -4.81 -10.04
CA ALA A 43 22.34 -5.06 -8.80
C ALA A 43 21.75 -3.78 -8.16
N GLN A 44 22.46 -2.64 -8.21
CA GLN A 44 21.95 -1.37 -7.70
C GLN A 44 20.68 -0.90 -8.45
N LYS A 45 20.67 -0.96 -9.79
CA LYS A 45 19.50 -0.57 -10.60
C LYS A 45 18.27 -1.44 -10.30
N MET A 46 18.50 -2.72 -10.01
CA MET A 46 17.43 -3.64 -9.60
C MET A 46 16.95 -3.34 -8.16
N LEU A 47 17.89 -3.06 -7.24
CA LEU A 47 17.59 -2.63 -5.88
C LEU A 47 16.76 -1.33 -5.87
N ASP A 48 17.13 -0.35 -6.69
CA ASP A 48 16.42 0.92 -6.82
C ASP A 48 14.94 0.70 -7.22
N ALA A 49 14.67 -0.29 -8.09
CA ALA A 49 13.33 -0.67 -8.52
C ALA A 49 12.51 -1.51 -7.51
N ILE A 50 13.12 -2.02 -6.43
CA ILE A 50 12.39 -2.73 -5.38
C ILE A 50 11.54 -1.72 -4.57
N PRO A 51 10.22 -1.94 -4.40
CA PRO A 51 9.34 -1.05 -3.63
C PRO A 51 9.76 -0.90 -2.16
N VAL A 52 9.38 0.21 -1.55
CA VAL A 52 9.67 0.53 -0.15
C VAL A 52 8.39 0.42 0.68
N LEU A 53 8.33 -0.55 1.59
CA LEU A 53 7.19 -0.75 2.48
C LEU A 53 7.60 -1.01 3.94
N PRO A 54 6.80 -0.53 4.91
CA PRO A 54 6.75 -1.08 6.26
C PRO A 54 6.54 -2.59 6.27
N LYS A 55 7.11 -3.27 7.28
CA LYS A 55 6.84 -4.70 7.51
C LYS A 55 5.40 -4.94 7.97
N MET A 56 4.71 -5.89 7.34
CA MET A 56 3.35 -6.30 7.71
C MET A 56 3.31 -7.76 8.18
N THR A 57 3.40 -8.01 9.48
CA THR A 57 3.39 -9.37 10.04
C THR A 57 2.00 -9.84 10.47
N ALA A 58 0.99 -8.95 10.44
CA ALA A 58 -0.40 -9.29 10.74
C ALA A 58 -0.93 -10.38 9.79
N GLY A 59 -1.69 -11.34 10.35
CA GLY A 59 -2.27 -12.46 9.61
C GLY A 59 -1.30 -13.59 9.23
N PHE A 60 0.01 -13.46 9.51
CA PHE A 60 0.96 -14.52 9.20
C PHE A 60 0.67 -15.80 9.98
N THR A 61 0.62 -16.93 9.27
CA THR A 61 0.72 -18.28 9.82
C THR A 61 1.64 -19.10 8.92
N THR A 62 2.28 -20.14 9.47
CA THR A 62 3.05 -21.09 8.66
C THR A 62 2.19 -21.76 7.59
N ASP A 63 0.93 -22.03 7.92
CA ASP A 63 0.00 -22.77 7.09
C ASP A 63 -0.50 -21.95 5.89
N ALA A 64 -0.36 -20.62 5.93
CA ALA A 64 -0.56 -19.75 4.78
C ALA A 64 0.43 -20.09 3.63
N TYR A 65 1.58 -20.66 3.95
CA TYR A 65 2.56 -21.18 3.00
C TYR A 65 2.51 -22.71 3.01
N PRO A 66 1.55 -23.34 2.28
CA PRO A 66 1.47 -24.79 2.20
C PRO A 66 2.74 -25.33 1.55
N LEU A 67 3.67 -25.81 2.38
CA LEU A 67 4.85 -26.50 1.95
C LEU A 67 4.42 -27.71 1.11
N VAL A 68 4.94 -27.85 -0.10
CA VAL A 68 4.69 -29.03 -0.98
C VAL A 68 5.36 -30.31 -0.43
N ARG A 69 5.73 -30.32 0.86
CA ARG A 69 6.39 -31.41 1.59
C ARG A 69 5.47 -32.61 1.77
N ARG A 70 5.44 -33.48 0.75
CA ARG A 70 5.92 -34.88 0.79
C ARG A 70 5.51 -35.70 -0.44
N ALA A 71 4.46 -35.31 -1.16
CA ALA A 71 3.78 -36.21 -2.12
C ALA A 71 4.22 -36.06 -3.59
N ALA A 72 4.52 -34.86 -4.07
CA ALA A 72 4.86 -34.62 -5.47
C ALA A 72 6.31 -35.03 -5.79
N LYS A 73 6.51 -36.33 -6.01
CA LYS A 73 7.69 -36.86 -6.70
C LYS A 73 7.51 -36.70 -8.21
N ASP A 74 8.59 -36.43 -8.93
CA ASP A 74 8.59 -36.56 -10.39
C ASP A 74 8.55 -38.04 -10.83
N SER A 75 8.52 -38.28 -12.13
CA SER A 75 8.56 -39.63 -12.74
C SER A 75 9.82 -40.45 -12.40
N ARG A 76 10.86 -39.83 -11.82
CA ARG A 76 12.09 -40.50 -11.36
C ARG A 76 12.07 -40.81 -9.85
N GLY A 77 11.01 -40.40 -9.14
CA GLY A 77 10.88 -40.54 -7.70
C GLY A 77 11.50 -39.38 -6.91
N CYS A 78 11.95 -38.30 -7.56
CA CYS A 78 12.68 -37.20 -6.94
C CYS A 78 11.74 -36.17 -6.30
N THR A 79 12.02 -35.79 -5.06
CA THR A 79 11.41 -34.63 -4.40
C THR A 79 11.88 -33.32 -5.06
N ALA A 80 11.16 -32.21 -4.88
CA ALA A 80 11.58 -30.89 -5.36
C ALA A 80 13.01 -30.51 -4.93
N GLN A 81 13.40 -30.84 -3.68
CA GLN A 81 14.77 -30.66 -3.19
C GLN A 81 15.80 -31.49 -3.96
N ALA A 82 15.50 -32.76 -4.27
CA ALA A 82 16.39 -33.61 -5.05
C ALA A 82 16.48 -33.16 -6.52
N GLN A 83 15.37 -32.69 -7.10
CA GLN A 83 15.34 -32.08 -8.43
C GLN A 83 16.21 -30.82 -8.49
N ALA A 84 16.15 -29.95 -7.48
CA ALA A 84 17.01 -28.77 -7.36
C ALA A 84 18.50 -29.16 -7.24
N LEU A 85 18.84 -30.18 -6.43
CA LEU A 85 20.21 -30.70 -6.37
C LEU A 85 20.69 -31.23 -7.72
N ILE A 86 19.85 -31.93 -8.49
CA ILE A 86 20.22 -32.38 -9.86
C ILE A 86 20.47 -31.18 -10.80
N ALA A 87 19.65 -30.13 -10.69
CA ALA A 87 19.71 -28.95 -11.56
C ALA A 87 20.94 -28.05 -11.26
N LEU A 88 21.29 -27.88 -9.99
CA LEU A 88 22.38 -27.00 -9.53
C LEU A 88 23.77 -27.67 -9.52
N ALA A 89 23.87 -28.91 -9.99
CA ALA A 89 25.12 -29.64 -10.01
C ALA A 89 26.01 -29.17 -11.19
N THR A 90 27.22 -28.67 -10.89
CA THR A 90 28.24 -28.36 -11.92
C THR A 90 28.76 -29.63 -12.60
N VAL A 91 28.75 -30.76 -11.89
CA VAL A 91 28.89 -32.11 -12.46
C VAL A 91 27.66 -32.90 -12.03
N ARG A 92 26.83 -33.35 -12.97
CA ARG A 92 25.57 -34.04 -12.65
C ARG A 92 25.81 -35.30 -11.80
N PRO A 93 25.04 -35.51 -10.72
CA PRO A 93 25.05 -36.77 -9.99
C PRO A 93 24.40 -37.90 -10.81
N GLN A 94 24.74 -39.14 -10.47
CA GLN A 94 23.96 -40.29 -10.88
C GLN A 94 22.66 -40.34 -10.07
N ILE A 95 21.56 -40.76 -10.70
CA ILE A 95 20.22 -40.78 -10.11
C ILE A 95 19.75 -42.24 -10.00
N GLY A 96 19.57 -42.73 -8.78
CA GLY A 96 19.03 -44.07 -8.54
C GLY A 96 17.59 -44.21 -9.04
N ALA A 97 17.33 -45.25 -9.84
CA ALA A 97 16.02 -45.52 -10.43
C ALA A 97 14.95 -45.75 -9.35
N GLY A 98 13.82 -45.04 -9.45
CA GLY A 98 12.66 -45.16 -8.54
C GLY A 98 12.85 -44.60 -7.12
N THR A 99 14.09 -44.49 -6.64
CA THR A 99 14.43 -44.00 -5.29
C THR A 99 14.93 -42.55 -5.28
N CYS A 100 15.44 -42.05 -6.40
CA CYS A 100 16.16 -40.79 -6.53
C CYS A 100 17.32 -40.62 -5.51
N SER A 101 18.04 -41.71 -5.21
CA SER A 101 19.31 -41.61 -4.49
C SER A 101 20.36 -40.94 -5.38
N LEU A 102 20.86 -39.77 -4.98
CA LEU A 102 21.92 -39.05 -5.69
C LEU A 102 23.30 -39.58 -5.25
N SER A 103 24.16 -39.91 -6.20
CA SER A 103 25.53 -40.35 -5.94
C SER A 103 26.55 -39.74 -6.92
N GLY A 104 27.73 -39.41 -6.41
CA GLY A 104 28.69 -38.57 -7.13
C GLY A 104 28.15 -37.16 -7.39
N GLY A 105 28.76 -36.46 -8.35
CA GLY A 105 28.41 -35.09 -8.72
C GLY A 105 29.30 -34.04 -8.03
N SER A 106 29.05 -32.77 -8.35
CA SER A 106 29.76 -31.62 -7.81
C SER A 106 28.83 -30.41 -7.78
N TRP A 107 28.93 -29.60 -6.73
CA TRP A 107 28.10 -28.42 -6.49
C TRP A 107 28.94 -27.26 -6.00
N GLN A 108 28.66 -26.06 -6.51
CA GLN A 108 29.16 -24.83 -5.90
C GLN A 108 28.22 -24.43 -4.75
N VAL A 109 28.80 -24.18 -3.59
CA VAL A 109 28.10 -23.83 -2.34
C VAL A 109 28.69 -22.55 -1.75
N ASN A 110 28.01 -21.96 -0.76
CA ASN A 110 28.45 -20.77 -0.04
C ASN A 110 28.79 -19.62 -1.01
N PHE A 111 27.85 -19.28 -1.88
CA PHE A 111 28.00 -18.25 -2.93
C PHE A 111 29.16 -18.51 -3.91
N GLY A 112 29.46 -19.79 -4.21
CA GLY A 112 30.52 -20.16 -5.15
C GLY A 112 31.92 -20.15 -4.57
N THR A 113 32.07 -19.93 -3.26
CA THR A 113 33.38 -19.93 -2.58
C THR A 113 33.89 -21.32 -2.19
N ALA A 114 33.06 -22.36 -2.36
CA ALA A 114 33.42 -23.73 -2.04
C ALA A 114 32.72 -24.75 -2.94
N THR A 115 33.38 -25.88 -3.18
CA THR A 115 32.85 -27.00 -3.95
C THR A 115 32.62 -28.21 -3.04
N VAL A 116 31.44 -28.82 -3.15
CA VAL A 116 31.05 -30.04 -2.42
C VAL A 116 30.74 -31.14 -3.43
N THR A 117 31.10 -32.38 -3.15
CA THR A 117 30.92 -33.55 -4.04
C THR A 117 29.94 -34.61 -3.51
N ASN A 118 29.35 -34.38 -2.33
CA ASN A 118 28.37 -35.26 -1.70
C ASN A 118 27.06 -34.50 -1.44
N ALA A 119 26.00 -34.91 -2.14
CA ALA A 119 24.67 -34.31 -2.03
C ALA A 119 24.10 -34.32 -0.59
N ARG A 120 24.55 -35.23 0.29
CA ARG A 120 24.07 -35.32 1.69
C ARG A 120 24.59 -34.20 2.59
N ASP A 121 25.69 -33.55 2.22
CA ASP A 121 26.31 -32.49 3.03
C ASP A 121 25.71 -31.12 2.72
N ILE A 122 24.88 -31.05 1.67
CA ILE A 122 24.26 -29.85 1.13
C ILE A 122 22.95 -29.51 1.87
N ARG A 123 22.75 -28.23 2.18
CA ARG A 123 21.49 -27.66 2.68
C ARG A 123 21.04 -26.51 1.80
N PHE A 124 19.73 -26.32 1.71
CA PHE A 124 19.13 -25.12 1.14
C PHE A 124 18.74 -24.19 2.28
N VAL A 125 19.23 -22.96 2.21
CA VAL A 125 18.98 -21.91 3.20
C VAL A 125 18.17 -20.82 2.49
N PRO A 126 16.96 -20.47 2.93
CA PRO A 126 16.16 -19.46 2.26
C PRO A 126 16.87 -18.09 2.31
N VAL A 127 16.89 -17.39 1.18
CA VAL A 127 17.37 -15.99 1.10
C VAL A 127 16.39 -15.10 1.84
N VAL A 128 15.10 -15.25 1.54
CA VAL A 128 13.99 -14.63 2.26
C VAL A 128 13.13 -15.75 2.85
N SER A 129 12.93 -15.70 4.17
CA SER A 129 12.13 -16.67 4.94
C SER A 129 10.63 -16.49 4.68
N LEU A 130 9.80 -17.46 5.12
CA LEU A 130 8.34 -17.35 4.99
C LEU A 130 7.77 -16.13 5.77
N PRO A 131 8.19 -15.86 7.04
CA PRO A 131 7.74 -14.65 7.75
C PRO A 131 8.24 -13.36 7.11
N ALA A 132 9.47 -13.32 6.57
CA ALA A 132 10.00 -12.14 5.88
C ALA A 132 9.28 -11.90 4.54
N ALA A 133 9.01 -12.96 3.77
CA ALA A 133 8.27 -12.88 2.52
C ALA A 133 6.84 -12.38 2.74
N TRP A 134 6.16 -12.89 3.77
CA TRP A 134 4.87 -12.34 4.19
C TRP A 134 5.02 -10.85 4.53
N ALA A 135 5.93 -10.52 5.44
CA ALA A 135 6.13 -9.14 5.90
C ALA A 135 6.52 -8.14 4.79
N SER A 136 7.10 -8.63 3.69
CA SER A 136 7.50 -7.87 2.50
C SER A 136 6.50 -7.94 1.34
N GLY A 137 5.26 -8.41 1.54
CA GLY A 137 4.21 -8.37 0.50
C GLY A 137 3.48 -9.69 0.24
N GLY A 138 4.02 -10.82 0.69
CA GLY A 138 3.47 -12.15 0.45
C GLY A 138 2.10 -12.41 1.08
N TYR A 139 1.61 -11.49 1.93
CA TYR A 139 0.20 -11.43 2.34
C TYR A 139 -0.76 -11.28 1.16
N GLY A 140 -0.35 -10.59 0.09
CA GLY A 140 -1.15 -10.36 -1.10
C GLY A 140 -1.17 -11.50 -2.13
N TRP A 141 -0.33 -12.51 -1.95
CA TRP A 141 -0.22 -13.61 -2.91
C TRP A 141 -1.44 -14.55 -2.85
N SER A 142 -1.70 -15.25 -3.96
CA SER A 142 -2.59 -16.42 -3.94
C SER A 142 -1.94 -17.58 -3.16
N ALA A 143 -2.76 -18.57 -2.78
CA ALA A 143 -2.25 -19.80 -2.16
C ALA A 143 -1.25 -20.54 -3.08
N ALA A 144 -1.46 -20.50 -4.40
CA ALA A 144 -0.55 -21.10 -5.38
C ALA A 144 0.82 -20.39 -5.42
N GLN A 145 0.84 -19.05 -5.38
CA GLN A 145 2.08 -18.27 -5.34
C GLN A 145 2.84 -18.46 -4.02
N ARG A 146 2.15 -18.54 -2.87
CA ARG A 146 2.78 -18.93 -1.59
C ARG A 146 3.35 -20.36 -1.62
N ALA A 147 2.64 -21.31 -2.22
CA ALA A 147 3.13 -22.69 -2.39
C ALA A 147 4.38 -22.77 -3.29
N ALA A 148 4.39 -22.00 -4.39
CA ALA A 148 5.52 -21.90 -5.30
C ALA A 148 6.76 -21.30 -4.59
N PHE A 149 6.60 -20.16 -3.91
CA PHE A 149 7.66 -19.53 -3.14
C PHE A 149 8.23 -20.46 -2.05
N ALA A 150 7.37 -21.15 -1.30
CA ALA A 150 7.77 -22.09 -0.25
C ALA A 150 8.48 -23.36 -0.78
N SER A 151 8.51 -23.54 -2.10
CA SER A 151 9.10 -24.68 -2.80
C SER A 151 10.25 -24.27 -3.75
N ASP A 152 10.64 -22.99 -3.79
CA ASP A 152 11.69 -22.50 -4.69
C ASP A 152 13.09 -22.73 -4.06
N TYR A 153 13.82 -23.71 -4.60
CA TYR A 153 15.11 -24.18 -4.09
C TYR A 153 16.30 -23.85 -5.01
N GLY A 154 16.13 -23.07 -6.07
CA GLY A 154 17.21 -22.76 -7.01
C GLY A 154 18.21 -21.72 -6.46
N ALA A 155 19.49 -21.86 -6.81
CA ALA A 155 20.55 -20.91 -6.40
C ALA A 155 20.28 -19.46 -6.86
N ASP A 156 19.61 -19.29 -8.01
CA ASP A 156 19.27 -18.00 -8.61
C ASP A 156 17.86 -17.50 -8.24
N THR A 157 17.27 -18.04 -7.17
CA THR A 157 15.83 -17.91 -6.89
C THR A 157 15.54 -17.33 -5.50
N ASN A 158 15.37 -18.17 -4.48
CA ASN A 158 15.19 -17.78 -3.08
C ASN A 158 15.94 -18.74 -2.11
N ALA A 159 16.93 -19.49 -2.57
CA ALA A 159 17.72 -20.37 -1.69
C ALA A 159 19.21 -20.35 -2.00
N VAL A 160 20.04 -20.22 -0.96
CA VAL A 160 21.49 -20.41 -1.03
C VAL A 160 21.83 -21.85 -0.66
N VAL A 161 22.77 -22.43 -1.39
CA VAL A 161 23.29 -23.77 -1.14
C VAL A 161 24.44 -23.68 -0.13
N THR A 162 24.35 -24.35 1.02
CA THR A 162 25.38 -24.31 2.08
C THR A 162 25.80 -25.71 2.55
N SER A 163 26.86 -25.77 3.36
CA SER A 163 27.39 -27.00 3.96
C SER A 163 27.39 -26.97 5.50
N GLY A 164 26.95 -28.05 6.15
CA GLY A 164 27.45 -28.46 7.48
C GLY A 164 26.70 -28.09 8.79
N ALA A 165 25.43 -27.65 8.79
CA ALA A 165 24.72 -27.24 10.04
C ALA A 165 24.31 -28.39 11.01
N PRO A 166 24.18 -28.13 12.34
CA PRO A 166 23.45 -28.95 13.32
C PRO A 166 21.91 -28.92 13.10
N ALA A 167 21.15 -29.76 13.83
CA ALA A 167 19.77 -30.11 13.45
C ALA A 167 18.60 -29.61 14.33
N ASP A 168 18.84 -28.83 15.38
CA ASP A 168 17.81 -28.57 16.42
C ASP A 168 17.01 -27.26 16.24
N SER A 169 16.31 -27.16 15.10
CA SER A 169 15.11 -26.32 15.00
C SER A 169 14.00 -26.98 14.16
N ALA A 170 12.91 -27.40 14.83
CA ALA A 170 11.64 -27.88 14.24
C ALA A 170 11.71 -28.99 13.13
N LEU A 171 12.88 -29.54 12.85
CA LEU A 171 13.18 -30.48 11.77
C LEU A 171 13.70 -31.83 12.32
N SER A 172 13.38 -32.13 13.57
CA SER A 172 13.99 -33.18 14.40
C SER A 172 13.80 -34.62 13.88
N THR A 173 14.64 -35.02 12.94
CA THR A 173 15.07 -36.42 12.72
C THR A 173 16.50 -36.46 12.17
N VAL A 174 17.38 -37.25 12.83
CA VAL A 174 18.74 -37.72 12.46
C VAL A 174 19.97 -36.93 13.03
N PRO A 175 20.92 -37.59 13.75
CA PRO A 175 22.17 -37.00 14.32
C PRO A 175 23.38 -36.86 13.34
N TRP A 176 24.53 -36.39 13.85
CA TRP A 176 25.53 -35.59 13.09
C TRP A 176 27.01 -36.06 13.14
N ALA A 177 27.89 -35.25 12.50
CA ALA A 177 29.38 -35.13 12.53
C ALA A 177 30.12 -35.70 11.29
N ALA A 178 31.12 -35.06 10.65
CA ALA A 178 31.66 -33.67 10.61
C ALA A 178 32.53 -33.52 9.29
N ALA A 179 33.23 -32.45 8.87
CA ALA A 179 33.60 -31.15 9.46
C ALA A 179 33.97 -30.08 8.37
N GLN A 180 34.24 -28.84 8.82
CA GLN A 180 35.07 -27.71 8.27
C GLN A 180 35.49 -27.62 6.77
N THR A 181 35.47 -26.47 6.06
CA THR A 181 34.67 -25.20 6.02
C THR A 181 35.06 -24.44 4.72
N PRO A 182 34.17 -23.66 4.05
CA PRO A 182 33.78 -22.29 4.49
C PRO A 182 32.28 -22.17 4.81
N VAL A 183 31.89 -21.08 5.47
CA VAL A 183 30.64 -20.96 6.27
C VAL A 183 30.57 -22.06 7.33
N THR A 184 30.79 -21.69 8.60
CA THR A 184 30.80 -22.70 9.68
C THR A 184 29.44 -23.34 9.87
N ALA A 185 29.45 -24.58 10.38
CA ALA A 185 28.26 -25.27 10.87
C ALA A 185 27.36 -24.36 11.72
N ALA A 186 27.97 -23.60 12.62
CA ALA A 186 27.28 -22.63 13.48
C ALA A 186 26.62 -21.47 12.70
N VAL A 187 27.25 -20.95 11.63
CA VAL A 187 26.61 -19.93 10.77
C VAL A 187 25.42 -20.53 10.02
N ALA A 188 25.56 -21.72 9.44
CA ALA A 188 24.46 -22.36 8.72
C ALA A 188 23.30 -22.75 9.67
N SER A 189 23.58 -23.15 10.91
CA SER A 189 22.57 -23.26 11.99
C SER A 189 21.90 -21.92 12.20
N ARG A 190 22.69 -20.88 12.49
CA ARG A 190 22.18 -19.56 12.82
C ARG A 190 21.25 -18.99 11.75
N ILE A 191 21.57 -19.12 10.47
CA ILE A 191 20.65 -18.70 9.39
C ILE A 191 19.38 -19.57 9.40
N SER A 192 19.50 -20.88 9.58
CA SER A 192 18.34 -21.79 9.67
C SER A 192 17.45 -21.51 10.89
N ASP A 193 18.03 -21.12 12.01
CA ASP A 193 17.35 -21.04 13.31
C ASP A 193 16.80 -19.63 13.60
N GLU A 194 17.56 -18.59 13.27
CA GLU A 194 17.19 -17.18 13.44
C GLU A 194 16.45 -16.65 12.21
N CYS A 195 17.02 -16.82 11.01
CA CYS A 195 16.45 -16.18 9.81
C CYS A 195 15.17 -16.85 9.31
N SER A 196 14.97 -18.15 9.55
CA SER A 196 13.68 -18.81 9.22
C SER A 196 12.48 -18.23 9.97
N ARG A 197 12.72 -17.62 11.15
CA ARG A 197 11.72 -16.98 12.00
C ARG A 197 11.72 -15.45 11.87
N SER A 198 12.80 -14.88 11.37
CA SER A 198 12.93 -13.44 11.15
C SER A 198 11.94 -12.95 10.11
N THR A 199 11.38 -11.77 10.35
CA THR A 199 10.54 -11.02 9.40
C THR A 199 11.36 -10.05 8.55
N SER A 200 12.68 -10.01 8.75
CA SER A 200 13.60 -9.19 7.97
C SER A 200 14.21 -9.96 6.81
N SER A 201 14.18 -9.33 5.63
CA SER A 201 14.77 -9.83 4.39
C SER A 201 16.30 -9.72 4.38
N THR A 202 16.90 -8.96 5.31
CA THR A 202 18.35 -8.78 5.44
C THR A 202 19.01 -9.63 6.52
N CYS A 203 18.26 -10.51 7.19
CA CYS A 203 18.80 -11.41 8.23
C CYS A 203 20.02 -12.24 7.75
N LEU A 204 20.05 -12.60 6.46
CA LEU A 204 21.21 -13.26 5.86
C LEU A 204 22.49 -12.42 5.99
N LEU A 205 22.41 -11.09 5.82
CA LEU A 205 23.55 -10.16 5.91
C LEU A 205 24.09 -10.01 7.34
N THR A 206 23.25 -10.19 8.36
CA THR A 206 23.70 -10.22 9.76
C THR A 206 24.29 -11.58 10.14
N ALA A 207 23.83 -12.66 9.50
CA ALA A 207 24.25 -14.00 9.82
C ALA A 207 25.52 -14.46 9.09
N VAL A 208 25.84 -13.94 7.89
CA VAL A 208 27.07 -14.29 7.14
C VAL A 208 28.30 -13.45 7.54
N PRO A 209 29.53 -13.99 7.42
CA PRO A 209 30.76 -13.20 7.61
C PRO A 209 30.90 -12.08 6.56
N ALA A 210 31.71 -11.06 6.87
CA ALA A 210 31.92 -9.88 6.02
C ALA A 210 32.25 -10.20 4.54
N THR A 211 33.07 -11.23 4.30
CA THR A 211 33.47 -11.69 2.96
C THR A 211 32.32 -12.21 2.10
N LEU A 212 31.17 -12.55 2.70
CA LEU A 212 29.98 -13.07 2.01
C LEU A 212 28.80 -12.09 2.02
N LYS A 213 28.94 -10.89 2.61
CA LYS A 213 27.86 -9.90 2.64
C LYS A 213 27.47 -9.42 1.25
N ALA A 214 28.44 -9.15 0.39
CA ALA A 214 28.19 -8.70 -0.98
C ALA A 214 27.37 -9.70 -1.83
N PRO A 215 27.79 -10.98 -1.98
CA PRO A 215 26.98 -11.95 -2.73
C PRO A 215 25.65 -12.29 -2.03
N ALA A 216 25.57 -12.24 -0.70
CA ALA A 216 24.30 -12.33 0.01
C ALA A 216 23.36 -11.14 -0.31
N GLY A 217 23.91 -9.93 -0.45
CA GLY A 217 23.16 -8.72 -0.85
C GLY A 217 22.61 -8.87 -2.27
N ALA A 218 23.42 -9.33 -3.21
CA ALA A 218 22.98 -9.63 -4.58
C ALA A 218 21.88 -10.71 -4.60
N ALA A 219 21.99 -11.77 -3.79
CA ALA A 219 20.94 -12.78 -3.65
C ALA A 219 19.62 -12.18 -3.14
N ILE A 220 19.66 -11.26 -2.16
CA ILE A 220 18.46 -10.56 -1.67
C ILE A 220 17.81 -9.71 -2.76
N VAL A 221 18.60 -8.99 -3.58
CA VAL A 221 18.10 -8.23 -4.73
C VAL A 221 17.40 -9.15 -5.74
N LEU A 222 18.01 -10.27 -6.08
CA LEU A 222 17.47 -11.27 -7.01
C LEU A 222 16.15 -11.84 -6.51
N ALA A 223 16.13 -12.38 -5.29
CA ALA A 223 14.94 -12.98 -4.68
C ALA A 223 13.80 -11.97 -4.57
N SER A 224 14.10 -10.75 -4.13
CA SER A 224 13.10 -9.69 -3.96
C SER A 224 12.53 -9.22 -5.30
N SER A 225 13.37 -9.05 -6.32
CA SER A 225 12.93 -8.68 -7.67
C SER A 225 12.08 -9.78 -8.33
N ARG A 226 12.51 -11.05 -8.21
CA ARG A 226 11.83 -12.22 -8.77
C ARG A 226 10.45 -12.44 -8.18
N HIS A 227 10.32 -12.30 -6.86
CA HIS A 227 9.08 -12.54 -6.12
C HIS A 227 8.29 -11.26 -5.83
N ARG A 228 8.72 -10.10 -6.38
CA ARG A 228 8.09 -8.78 -6.18
C ARG A 228 7.88 -8.42 -4.70
N LEU A 229 8.88 -8.73 -3.88
CA LEU A 229 8.91 -8.42 -2.46
C LEU A 229 9.48 -7.01 -2.24
N ALA A 230 8.83 -6.25 -1.36
CA ALA A 230 9.34 -4.96 -0.90
C ALA A 230 10.50 -5.12 0.10
N LEU A 231 11.27 -4.06 0.27
CA LEU A 231 12.20 -3.89 1.40
C LEU A 231 11.78 -2.68 2.21
N THR A 232 12.15 -2.62 3.49
CA THR A 232 12.07 -1.35 4.24
C THR A 232 13.19 -0.42 3.78
N ARG A 233 13.16 0.88 4.12
CA ARG A 233 14.29 1.77 3.76
C ARG A 233 15.61 1.29 4.36
N ASP A 234 15.58 0.87 5.63
CA ASP A 234 16.77 0.41 6.34
C ASP A 234 17.30 -0.91 5.74
N GLU A 235 16.40 -1.81 5.32
CA GLU A 235 16.78 -3.01 4.58
C GLU A 235 17.38 -2.67 3.20
N LYS A 236 16.74 -1.79 2.44
CA LYS A 236 17.21 -1.34 1.12
C LYS A 236 18.59 -0.68 1.22
N ALA A 237 18.80 0.18 2.23
CA ALA A 237 20.10 0.78 2.53
C ALA A 237 21.14 -0.25 3.02
N THR A 238 20.73 -1.25 3.81
CA THR A 238 21.61 -2.34 4.27
C THR A 238 22.07 -3.23 3.10
N VAL A 239 21.18 -3.50 2.14
CA VAL A 239 21.51 -4.21 0.90
C VAL A 239 22.41 -3.36 0.00
N ALA A 240 22.11 -2.07 -0.20
CA ALA A 240 22.95 -1.14 -0.96
C ALA A 240 24.39 -1.12 -0.42
N ASN A 241 24.55 -0.87 0.89
CA ASN A 241 25.85 -0.92 1.56
C ASN A 241 26.56 -2.26 1.36
N ALA A 242 25.85 -3.39 1.38
CA ALA A 242 26.44 -4.70 1.17
C ALA A 242 26.95 -4.91 -0.27
N ILE A 243 26.22 -4.42 -1.29
CA ILE A 243 26.61 -4.56 -2.70
C ILE A 243 27.60 -3.49 -3.17
N ASP A 244 27.63 -2.29 -2.57
CA ASP A 244 28.64 -1.26 -2.89
C ASP A 244 30.06 -1.75 -2.56
N HIS A 245 30.22 -2.46 -1.43
CA HIS A 245 31.49 -3.09 -1.05
C HIS A 245 31.91 -4.26 -1.98
N PHE A 246 31.08 -4.69 -2.92
CA PHE A 246 31.43 -5.66 -3.98
C PHE A 246 32.29 -5.03 -5.08
N THR A 247 32.12 -3.73 -5.34
CA THR A 247 32.67 -3.03 -6.51
C THR A 247 34.19 -2.92 -6.54
N ALA A 248 34.87 -3.18 -5.41
CA ALA A 248 36.32 -3.19 -5.32
C ALA A 248 36.99 -4.45 -5.90
N ALA A 249 36.24 -5.52 -6.23
CA ALA A 249 36.84 -6.82 -6.56
C ALA A 249 36.15 -7.66 -7.67
N ALA A 250 35.01 -7.24 -8.22
CA ALA A 250 34.29 -8.02 -9.24
C ALA A 250 33.86 -7.15 -10.45
N PRO A 251 33.91 -7.67 -11.69
CA PRO A 251 33.28 -7.01 -12.83
C PRO A 251 31.77 -6.87 -12.59
N ALA A 252 31.16 -5.82 -13.14
CA ALA A 252 29.75 -5.50 -12.94
C ALA A 252 28.82 -6.64 -13.42
N ALA A 253 28.49 -7.55 -12.50
CA ALA A 253 27.58 -8.66 -12.75
C ALA A 253 26.23 -8.10 -13.17
N THR A 254 25.89 -8.33 -14.44
CA THR A 254 24.58 -7.99 -14.99
C THR A 254 23.69 -9.19 -14.74
N PHE A 255 22.64 -8.98 -13.96
CA PHE A 255 21.69 -10.04 -13.62
C PHE A 255 20.46 -9.93 -14.52
N ALA A 256 19.91 -11.08 -14.91
CA ALA A 256 18.68 -11.18 -15.69
C ALA A 256 17.64 -11.95 -14.86
N VAL A 257 16.53 -11.30 -14.52
CA VAL A 257 15.44 -11.93 -13.75
C VAL A 257 14.15 -11.95 -14.56
N THR A 258 13.65 -13.16 -14.82
CA THR A 258 12.36 -13.40 -15.45
C THR A 258 11.25 -13.26 -14.41
N THR A 259 10.48 -12.17 -14.46
CA THR A 259 9.32 -12.00 -13.57
C THR A 259 8.13 -12.80 -14.11
N THR A 260 7.97 -14.03 -13.61
CA THR A 260 6.76 -14.85 -13.82
C THR A 260 5.52 -14.20 -13.19
N ASP A 261 4.32 -14.75 -13.44
CA ASP A 261 3.00 -14.27 -12.96
C ASP A 261 2.80 -14.33 -11.42
N VAL A 262 3.76 -13.84 -10.65
CA VAL A 262 3.59 -13.37 -9.28
C VAL A 262 3.02 -11.95 -9.38
N PRO A 263 1.95 -11.61 -8.64
CA PRO A 263 1.34 -10.29 -8.75
C PRO A 263 2.36 -9.26 -8.23
N ALA A 264 2.17 -7.98 -8.56
CA ALA A 264 2.80 -6.96 -7.74
C ALA A 264 2.32 -7.09 -6.28
N LEU A 265 2.97 -6.36 -5.36
CA LEU A 265 2.40 -6.08 -4.03
C LEU A 265 0.90 -5.83 -4.18
N PRO A 266 0.04 -6.52 -3.39
CA PRO A 266 -1.34 -6.85 -3.76
C PRO A 266 -2.02 -5.71 -4.50
N SER A 267 -2.10 -5.85 -5.82
CA SER A 267 -2.28 -4.67 -6.65
C SER A 267 -3.71 -4.17 -6.55
N THR A 268 -3.86 -3.08 -5.79
CA THR A 268 -4.28 -1.74 -6.26
C THR A 268 -5.24 -1.63 -7.46
N ASP A 269 -5.10 -2.46 -8.48
CA ASP A 269 -5.62 -2.27 -9.84
C ASP A 269 -7.06 -2.78 -9.98
N GLY A 270 -7.49 -3.65 -9.05
CA GLY A 270 -8.88 -3.96 -8.78
C GLY A 270 -9.59 -2.79 -8.08
N SER A 271 -9.78 -1.69 -8.80
CA SER A 271 -10.64 -0.60 -8.36
C SER A 271 -12.10 -0.97 -8.60
N ASP A 272 -12.89 -1.06 -7.54
CA ASP A 272 -14.36 -1.13 -7.63
C ASP A 272 -14.97 0.16 -8.23
N ALA A 273 -14.14 1.19 -8.50
CA ALA A 273 -14.55 2.47 -9.09
C ALA A 273 -14.57 2.47 -10.62
N THR A 274 -14.21 1.37 -11.30
CA THR A 274 -14.46 1.21 -12.73
C THR A 274 -15.95 1.42 -13.05
N GLY A 275 -16.23 2.31 -14.01
CA GLY A 275 -17.59 2.70 -14.37
C GLY A 275 -18.25 3.73 -13.45
N ARG A 276 -17.58 4.19 -12.37
CA ARG A 276 -18.09 5.29 -11.53
C ARG A 276 -17.69 6.64 -12.10
N VAL A 277 -18.64 7.58 -12.05
CA VAL A 277 -18.38 9.01 -12.26
C VAL A 277 -17.65 9.55 -11.03
N ILE A 278 -16.57 10.29 -11.25
CA ILE A 278 -15.75 10.87 -10.17
C ILE A 278 -16.46 12.12 -9.64
N ASP A 279 -16.88 12.07 -8.38
CA ASP A 279 -17.53 13.18 -7.69
C ASP A 279 -16.53 14.24 -7.20
N ALA A 280 -17.01 15.46 -6.98
CA ALA A 280 -16.24 16.53 -6.37
C ALA A 280 -15.76 16.20 -4.94
N SER A 281 -16.41 15.24 -4.25
CA SER A 281 -16.01 14.73 -2.93
C SER A 281 -14.57 14.22 -2.87
N LEU A 282 -14.03 13.75 -4.01
CA LEU A 282 -12.64 13.30 -4.11
C LEU A 282 -11.64 14.36 -3.59
N PHE A 283 -11.97 15.64 -3.77
CA PHE A 283 -11.13 16.78 -3.40
C PHE A 283 -11.54 17.37 -2.05
N GLY A 284 -10.99 16.80 -0.98
CA GLY A 284 -10.98 17.39 0.37
C GLY A 284 -9.77 18.29 0.60
N ILE A 285 -9.84 19.15 1.62
CA ILE A 285 -8.72 20.01 2.01
C ILE A 285 -8.73 20.32 3.52
N LEU A 286 -7.57 20.52 4.12
CA LEU A 286 -7.43 21.18 5.41
C LEU A 286 -7.05 22.64 5.19
N ALA A 287 -7.68 23.55 5.93
CA ALA A 287 -7.36 24.97 5.92
C ALA A 287 -7.45 25.52 7.34
N PRO A 288 -6.41 25.30 8.19
CA PRO A 288 -6.46 25.68 9.60
C PRO A 288 -6.76 27.18 9.78
N PRO A 289 -7.77 27.59 10.57
CA PRO A 289 -8.15 28.99 10.78
C PRO A 289 -7.01 29.89 11.25
N ALA A 290 -6.04 29.34 11.99
CA ALA A 290 -4.82 30.05 12.40
C ALA A 290 -3.97 30.56 11.22
N THR A 291 -4.13 30.00 10.02
CA THR A 291 -3.49 30.53 8.82
C THR A 291 -4.18 31.79 8.30
N GLY A 292 -5.50 31.95 8.49
CA GLY A 292 -6.25 33.15 8.08
C GLY A 292 -6.37 33.35 6.57
N SER A 293 -6.50 32.27 5.78
CA SER A 293 -6.70 32.31 4.32
C SER A 293 -7.74 31.29 3.88
N VAL A 294 -8.66 31.69 2.99
CA VAL A 294 -9.71 30.81 2.44
C VAL A 294 -9.19 30.11 1.18
N PRO A 295 -9.40 28.79 0.98
CA PRO A 295 -8.98 28.11 -0.24
C PRO A 295 -9.65 28.67 -1.49
N THR A 296 -8.84 29.04 -2.49
CA THR A 296 -9.31 29.55 -3.80
C THR A 296 -9.18 28.51 -4.93
N VAL A 297 -8.94 27.25 -4.58
CA VAL A 297 -9.00 26.09 -5.47
C VAL A 297 -10.35 25.37 -5.30
N PRO A 298 -10.83 24.57 -6.28
CA PRO A 298 -12.08 23.82 -6.14
C PRO A 298 -11.92 22.63 -5.17
N TYR A 299 -12.74 22.57 -4.13
CA TYR A 299 -12.83 21.46 -3.16
C TYR A 299 -14.29 21.22 -2.76
N SER A 300 -14.59 20.04 -2.21
CA SER A 300 -15.90 19.66 -1.65
C SER A 300 -15.95 19.81 -0.14
N THR A 301 -14.96 19.25 0.56
CA THR A 301 -15.01 19.03 2.01
C THR A 301 -13.84 19.71 2.71
N LEU A 302 -14.14 20.50 3.75
CA LEU A 302 -13.14 21.03 4.68
C LEU A 302 -12.98 20.03 5.84
N ARG A 303 -11.78 19.47 6.04
CA ARG A 303 -11.45 18.72 7.26
C ARG A 303 -10.97 19.68 8.34
N LEU A 304 -11.62 19.59 9.50
CA LEU A 304 -11.33 20.38 10.69
C LEU A 304 -10.49 19.56 11.67
N TRP A 305 -9.19 19.67 11.47
CA TRP A 305 -8.09 19.30 12.38
C TRP A 305 -7.10 20.47 12.44
N ASP A 306 -6.21 20.52 13.43
CA ASP A 306 -5.25 21.63 13.68
C ASP A 306 -5.88 23.03 13.77
N SER A 307 -7.19 23.09 14.00
CA SER A 307 -8.00 24.26 13.72
C SER A 307 -8.45 25.04 14.97
N GLY A 308 -7.96 24.68 16.16
CA GLY A 308 -8.45 25.22 17.44
C GLY A 308 -9.89 24.79 17.75
N VAL A 309 -10.26 23.59 17.32
CA VAL A 309 -11.60 22.98 17.42
C VAL A 309 -11.54 21.54 17.93
N GLY A 310 -10.45 21.15 18.57
CA GLY A 310 -10.36 19.83 19.18
C GLY A 310 -11.22 19.73 20.43
N TRP A 311 -11.43 18.52 20.96
CA TRP A 311 -12.24 18.35 22.19
C TRP A 311 -11.71 19.21 23.33
N ARG A 312 -10.39 19.28 23.55
CA ARG A 312 -9.79 20.17 24.55
C ARG A 312 -10.13 21.66 24.37
N ASP A 313 -10.32 22.12 23.13
CA ASP A 313 -10.58 23.53 22.79
C ASP A 313 -12.10 23.84 22.89
N ILE A 314 -12.93 22.81 22.68
CA ILE A 314 -14.39 22.85 22.77
C ILE A 314 -14.88 22.68 24.21
N GLU A 315 -14.21 21.86 25.04
CA GLU A 315 -14.56 21.61 26.45
C GLU A 315 -13.32 21.76 27.36
N PRO A 316 -12.74 22.97 27.48
CA PRO A 316 -11.50 23.20 28.23
C PRO A 316 -11.62 22.90 29.73
N THR A 317 -12.84 22.89 30.27
CA THR A 317 -13.14 22.44 31.64
C THR A 317 -14.45 21.63 31.64
N PRO A 318 -14.63 20.65 32.56
CA PRO A 318 -15.77 19.74 32.51
C PRO A 318 -17.13 20.45 32.41
N GLY A 319 -17.91 20.11 31.39
CA GLY A 319 -19.25 20.65 31.15
C GLY A 319 -19.32 22.09 30.65
N ARG A 320 -18.18 22.78 30.44
CA ARG A 320 -18.14 24.18 29.97
C ARG A 320 -17.69 24.25 28.52
N PHE A 321 -18.66 24.37 27.62
CA PHE A 321 -18.43 24.33 26.18
C PHE A 321 -18.17 25.70 25.53
N THR A 322 -17.12 25.80 24.72
CA THR A 322 -16.72 26.97 23.94
C THR A 322 -16.86 26.72 22.44
N TRP A 323 -17.97 27.16 21.86
CA TRP A 323 -18.33 26.83 20.47
C TRP A 323 -17.72 27.74 19.40
N THR A 324 -17.28 28.96 19.76
CA THR A 324 -17.01 30.08 18.84
C THR A 324 -16.20 29.72 17.58
N VAL A 325 -15.10 28.97 17.73
CA VAL A 325 -14.20 28.62 16.62
C VAL A 325 -14.82 27.57 15.71
N LEU A 326 -15.40 26.50 16.26
CA LEU A 326 -16.07 25.47 15.46
C LEU A 326 -17.33 26.01 14.78
N ASP A 327 -18.11 26.84 15.47
CA ASP A 327 -19.24 27.59 14.92
C ASP A 327 -18.83 28.43 13.71
N HIS A 328 -17.67 29.10 13.77
CA HIS A 328 -17.11 29.87 12.66
C HIS A 328 -16.65 28.96 11.51
N GLY A 329 -15.94 27.86 11.81
CA GLY A 329 -15.48 26.89 10.82
C GLY A 329 -16.63 26.26 10.03
N VAL A 330 -17.67 25.78 10.72
CA VAL A 330 -18.88 25.21 10.11
C VAL A 330 -19.61 26.26 9.27
N ARG A 331 -19.87 27.46 9.80
CA ARG A 331 -20.52 28.54 9.02
C ARG A 331 -19.72 28.96 7.78
N SER A 332 -18.38 28.94 7.86
CA SER A 332 -17.50 29.28 6.72
C SER A 332 -17.57 28.22 5.62
N ALA A 333 -17.62 26.94 6.00
CA ALA A 333 -17.83 25.86 5.04
C ALA A 333 -19.23 25.97 4.39
N GLU A 334 -20.28 26.14 5.20
CA GLU A 334 -21.67 26.30 4.72
C GLU A 334 -21.81 27.49 3.76
N SER A 335 -21.24 28.65 4.07
CA SER A 335 -21.32 29.85 3.21
C SER A 335 -20.57 29.70 1.88
N ALA A 336 -19.56 28.82 1.83
CA ALA A 336 -18.85 28.46 0.61
C ALA A 336 -19.46 27.24 -0.13
N GLY A 337 -20.61 26.72 0.34
CA GLY A 337 -21.26 25.53 -0.22
C GLY A 337 -20.45 24.25 -0.03
N LYS A 338 -19.72 24.14 1.09
CA LYS A 338 -18.78 23.04 1.40
C LYS A 338 -19.28 22.18 2.54
N LYS A 339 -18.90 20.90 2.48
CA LYS A 339 -19.10 19.94 3.55
C LYS A 339 -18.03 20.11 4.63
N VAL A 340 -18.32 19.64 5.84
CA VAL A 340 -17.35 19.55 6.95
C VAL A 340 -17.11 18.09 7.29
N LEU A 341 -15.85 17.73 7.49
CA LEU A 341 -15.41 16.57 8.28
C LEU A 341 -14.80 17.12 9.58
N LEU A 342 -15.22 16.61 10.74
CA LEU A 342 -14.67 17.02 12.04
C LEU A 342 -13.96 15.85 12.72
N VAL A 343 -12.73 16.06 13.18
CA VAL A 343 -11.97 15.07 13.95
C VAL A 343 -12.30 15.21 15.45
N LEU A 344 -12.65 14.10 16.10
CA LEU A 344 -13.12 14.09 17.49
C LEU A 344 -11.98 13.73 18.47
N GLY A 345 -11.02 14.64 18.59
CA GLY A 345 -9.89 14.65 19.53
C GLY A 345 -9.21 16.03 19.55
N PRO A 346 -8.02 16.21 20.14
CA PRO A 346 -7.45 15.38 21.18
C PRO A 346 -8.11 15.72 22.54
N MET A 347 -7.83 14.92 23.57
CA MET A 347 -8.50 14.97 24.86
C MET A 347 -8.02 16.14 25.74
N PRO A 348 -8.89 16.81 26.52
CA PRO A 348 -8.43 17.73 27.56
C PRO A 348 -7.78 16.98 28.74
N ALA A 349 -6.77 17.61 29.36
CA ALA A 349 -6.03 17.03 30.49
C ALA A 349 -6.93 16.44 31.59
N TRP A 350 -8.05 17.10 31.92
CA TRP A 350 -8.96 16.69 32.99
C TRP A 350 -9.69 15.36 32.73
N ALA A 351 -9.79 14.90 31.48
CA ALA A 351 -10.39 13.60 31.13
C ALA A 351 -9.35 12.47 30.99
N SER A 352 -8.06 12.82 31.00
CA SER A 352 -6.94 11.89 30.83
C SER A 352 -6.64 11.13 32.13
N ALA A 353 -6.25 9.86 32.01
CA ALA A 353 -5.65 9.13 33.13
C ALA A 353 -4.22 9.61 33.45
N ASN A 354 -3.57 10.29 32.50
CA ASN A 354 -2.22 10.86 32.62
C ASN A 354 -2.26 12.39 32.42
N PRO A 355 -2.99 13.16 33.25
CA PRO A 355 -3.19 14.62 33.04
C PRO A 355 -1.88 15.41 33.03
N GLU A 356 -0.83 14.86 33.63
CA GLU A 356 0.49 15.47 33.78
C GLU A 356 1.47 15.13 32.64
N SER A 357 1.08 14.31 31.64
CA SER A 357 1.99 13.97 30.53
C SER A 357 2.42 15.20 29.74
N ALA A 358 3.63 15.15 29.19
CA ALA A 358 4.22 16.25 28.42
C ALA A 358 3.30 16.72 27.28
N ASP A 359 3.41 18.01 26.96
CA ASP A 359 2.74 18.59 25.79
C ASP A 359 3.55 18.25 24.53
N GLU A 360 3.07 17.24 23.80
CA GLU A 360 3.62 16.79 22.51
C GLU A 360 3.14 17.66 21.32
N GLY A 361 2.68 18.88 21.58
CA GLY A 361 2.05 19.80 20.62
C GLY A 361 0.51 19.83 20.71
N TRP A 362 -0.09 18.90 21.45
CA TRP A 362 -1.53 18.66 21.54
C TRP A 362 -2.14 19.09 22.87
N GLY A 363 -1.35 19.63 23.78
CA GLY A 363 -1.74 19.98 25.14
C GLY A 363 -1.27 18.92 26.15
N LYS A 364 -0.97 19.38 27.37
CA LYS A 364 -0.67 18.53 28.52
C LYS A 364 -1.75 17.44 28.70
N GLY A 365 -1.34 16.19 28.93
CA GLY A 365 -2.24 15.07 29.15
C GLY A 365 -3.05 14.58 27.94
N ALA A 366 -2.98 15.25 26.79
CA ALA A 366 -3.92 15.05 25.67
C ALA A 366 -3.79 13.72 24.93
N THR A 367 -2.64 13.05 25.09
CA THR A 367 -2.32 11.75 24.48
C THR A 367 -2.65 10.55 25.38
N GLY A 368 -2.96 10.80 26.67
CA GLY A 368 -3.07 9.74 27.67
C GLY A 368 -4.22 8.76 27.44
N PRO A 369 -4.19 7.57 28.08
CA PRO A 369 -5.33 6.67 28.08
C PRO A 369 -6.52 7.28 28.83
N PHE A 370 -7.72 6.84 28.50
CA PHE A 370 -8.93 7.20 29.23
C PHE A 370 -9.08 6.43 30.55
N THR A 371 -9.59 7.10 31.58
CA THR A 371 -10.28 6.45 32.71
C THR A 371 -11.72 6.09 32.30
N SER A 372 -12.43 5.29 33.11
CA SER A 372 -13.87 5.04 32.89
C SER A 372 -14.70 6.33 32.93
N GLU A 373 -14.34 7.27 33.80
CA GLU A 373 -14.98 8.60 33.86
C GLU A 373 -14.68 9.43 32.62
N GLY A 374 -13.42 9.43 32.15
CA GLY A 374 -13.00 10.10 30.93
C GLY A 374 -13.72 9.55 29.70
N MET A 375 -13.91 8.24 29.59
CA MET A 375 -14.68 7.63 28.48
C MET A 375 -16.15 8.07 28.53
N GLY A 376 -16.73 8.16 29.73
CA GLY A 376 -18.05 8.77 29.93
C GLY A 376 -18.10 10.26 29.60
N ALA A 377 -17.00 10.99 29.80
CA ALA A 377 -16.88 12.39 29.40
C ALA A 377 -16.80 12.54 27.87
N TYR A 378 -16.05 11.68 27.18
CA TYR A 378 -16.01 11.62 25.73
C TYR A 378 -17.41 11.39 25.14
N ALA A 379 -18.18 10.45 25.71
CA ALA A 379 -19.57 10.23 25.30
C ALA A 379 -20.46 11.47 25.45
N ARG A 380 -20.31 12.24 26.54
CA ARG A 380 -21.04 13.50 26.75
C ARG A 380 -20.61 14.59 25.77
N TYR A 381 -19.31 14.71 25.50
CA TYR A 381 -18.76 15.64 24.50
C TYR A 381 -19.31 15.33 23.10
N VAL A 382 -19.20 14.08 22.67
CA VAL A 382 -19.73 13.59 21.39
C VAL A 382 -21.23 13.87 21.29
N ASP A 383 -22.00 13.58 22.34
CA ASP A 383 -23.43 13.89 22.36
C ASP A 383 -23.71 15.39 22.16
N GLN A 384 -22.98 16.30 22.84
CA GLN A 384 -23.17 17.74 22.64
C GLN A 384 -22.77 18.19 21.22
N VAL A 385 -21.70 17.64 20.64
CA VAL A 385 -21.27 17.95 19.27
C VAL A 385 -22.32 17.48 18.25
N VAL A 386 -22.74 16.22 18.31
CA VAL A 386 -23.74 15.66 17.39
C VAL A 386 -25.11 16.35 17.58
N ARG A 387 -25.50 16.64 18.83
CA ARG A 387 -26.70 17.44 19.15
C ARG A 387 -26.67 18.85 18.55
N ARG A 388 -25.52 19.53 18.58
CA ARG A 388 -25.39 20.92 18.13
C ARG A 388 -25.34 21.05 16.62
N TYR A 389 -24.63 20.15 15.95
CA TYR A 389 -24.35 20.29 14.51
C TYR A 389 -25.15 19.31 13.65
N GLY A 390 -25.30 18.05 14.07
CA GLY A 390 -25.94 16.99 13.28
C GLY A 390 -25.50 17.02 11.82
N ASN A 391 -26.47 17.08 10.90
CA ASN A 391 -26.26 17.10 9.45
C ASN A 391 -25.45 18.29 8.90
N ARG A 392 -25.14 19.32 9.71
CA ARG A 392 -24.22 20.41 9.34
C ARG A 392 -22.76 19.93 9.25
N ILE A 393 -22.45 18.82 9.93
CA ILE A 393 -21.19 18.09 9.78
C ILE A 393 -21.48 16.80 9.00
N SER A 394 -20.79 16.60 7.88
CA SER A 394 -21.03 15.48 6.95
C SER A 394 -20.32 14.18 7.34
N ALA A 395 -19.29 14.30 8.20
CA ALA A 395 -18.50 13.18 8.68
C ALA A 395 -17.84 13.52 10.02
N TYR A 396 -17.77 12.54 10.92
CA TYR A 396 -17.03 12.57 12.16
C TYR A 396 -15.90 11.53 12.09
N GLU A 397 -14.66 11.95 12.22
CA GLU A 397 -13.47 11.08 12.23
C GLU A 397 -13.04 10.86 13.69
N ILE A 398 -12.94 9.61 14.13
CA ILE A 398 -12.66 9.29 15.53
C ILE A 398 -11.16 9.34 15.78
N TRP A 399 -10.68 10.46 16.32
CA TRP A 399 -9.27 10.70 16.64
C TRP A 399 -8.35 10.88 15.41
N ASN A 400 -7.12 11.32 15.65
CA ASN A 400 -6.07 11.49 14.63
C ASN A 400 -4.91 10.53 14.91
N GLU A 401 -4.47 9.78 13.89
CA GLU A 401 -3.25 8.96 13.92
C GLU A 401 -3.11 8.09 15.20
N ALA A 402 -4.17 7.37 15.54
CA ALA A 402 -4.27 6.61 16.81
C ALA A 402 -3.20 5.51 16.98
N ASN A 403 -2.43 5.20 15.94
CA ASN A 403 -1.28 4.29 16.01
C ASN A 403 0.01 4.96 16.53
N LEU A 404 0.07 6.30 16.66
CA LEU A 404 1.25 7.02 17.13
C LEU A 404 1.13 7.45 18.62
N PRO A 405 2.15 7.19 19.47
CA PRO A 405 2.15 7.61 20.88
C PRO A 405 1.97 9.12 21.11
N THR A 406 2.43 9.94 20.15
CA THR A 406 2.29 11.41 20.13
C THR A 406 0.83 11.87 20.05
N PHE A 407 -0.09 11.00 19.61
CA PHE A 407 -1.53 11.27 19.61
C PHE A 407 -2.31 10.36 20.56
N TRP A 408 -1.86 9.13 20.79
CA TRP A 408 -2.62 8.13 21.55
C TRP A 408 -1.74 7.11 22.28
N ALA A 409 -1.86 7.08 23.60
CA ALA A 409 -1.27 6.09 24.51
C ALA A 409 -2.33 5.12 25.09
N GLY A 410 -3.57 5.19 24.61
CA GLY A 410 -4.66 4.29 25.01
C GLY A 410 -4.65 2.95 24.27
N THR A 411 -5.59 2.09 24.64
CA THR A 411 -5.73 0.76 24.03
C THR A 411 -6.55 0.81 22.73
N ALA A 412 -6.30 -0.15 21.84
CA ALA A 412 -7.14 -0.39 20.66
C ALA A 412 -8.62 -0.64 21.00
N ALA A 413 -8.90 -1.28 22.15
CA ALA A 413 -10.25 -1.53 22.63
C ALA A 413 -10.97 -0.22 23.05
N GLN A 414 -10.26 0.71 23.69
CA GLN A 414 -10.80 2.05 24.00
C GLN A 414 -11.10 2.85 22.71
N MET A 415 -10.23 2.79 21.70
CA MET A 415 -10.46 3.48 20.42
C MET A 415 -11.67 2.89 19.66
N ALA A 416 -11.84 1.57 19.70
CA ALA A 416 -13.04 0.91 19.15
C ALA A 416 -14.32 1.25 19.94
N GLU A 417 -14.21 1.47 21.26
CA GLU A 417 -15.32 1.97 22.08
C GLU A 417 -15.69 3.42 21.72
N MET A 418 -14.71 4.31 21.56
CA MET A 418 -14.92 5.68 21.07
C MET A 418 -15.58 5.70 19.69
N THR A 419 -15.17 4.79 18.80
CA THR A 419 -15.79 4.63 17.47
C THR A 419 -17.27 4.28 17.61
N LYS A 420 -17.60 3.32 18.48
CA LYS A 420 -18.99 2.95 18.78
C LYS A 420 -19.80 4.09 19.41
N ILE A 421 -19.21 4.84 20.36
CA ILE A 421 -19.86 5.98 21.03
C ILE A 421 -20.30 7.04 20.00
N VAL A 422 -19.45 7.35 19.02
CA VAL A 422 -19.77 8.30 17.94
C VAL A 422 -20.86 7.76 17.03
N HIS A 423 -20.78 6.49 16.63
CA HIS A 423 -21.82 5.83 15.83
C HIS A 423 -23.19 5.81 16.51
N ASP A 424 -23.24 5.43 17.79
CA ASP A 424 -24.49 5.35 18.55
C ASP A 424 -25.09 6.76 18.76
N ALA A 425 -24.25 7.79 18.96
CA ALA A 425 -24.69 9.19 19.07
C ALA A 425 -25.27 9.73 17.75
N VAL A 426 -24.64 9.42 16.60
CA VAL A 426 -25.16 9.76 15.26
C VAL A 426 -26.50 9.04 15.01
N THR A 427 -26.53 7.73 15.23
CA THR A 427 -27.69 6.87 14.97
C THR A 427 -28.90 7.25 15.83
N SER A 428 -28.71 7.37 17.15
CA SER A 428 -29.79 7.69 18.09
C SER A 428 -30.40 9.08 17.89
N ARG A 429 -29.68 9.99 17.22
CA ARG A 429 -30.12 11.34 16.89
C ARG A 429 -30.70 11.47 15.48
N GLY A 430 -30.69 10.39 14.68
CA GLY A 430 -31.16 10.41 13.30
C GLY A 430 -30.33 11.33 12.39
N ALA A 431 -29.03 11.49 12.68
CA ALA A 431 -28.13 12.25 11.84
C ALA A 431 -27.63 11.41 10.66
N ASN A 432 -27.49 12.03 9.49
CA ASN A 432 -26.94 11.43 8.27
C ASN A 432 -25.41 11.63 8.15
N SER A 433 -24.76 12.03 9.24
CA SER A 433 -23.32 12.24 9.32
C SER A 433 -22.59 10.90 9.29
N ARG A 434 -21.57 10.76 8.45
CA ARG A 434 -20.77 9.53 8.37
C ARG A 434 -19.86 9.37 9.58
N VAL A 435 -19.60 8.14 9.99
CA VAL A 435 -18.69 7.78 11.07
C VAL A 435 -17.42 7.18 10.46
N ILE A 436 -16.31 7.89 10.52
CA ILE A 436 -15.05 7.49 9.92
C ILE A 436 -14.09 6.98 11.01
N SER A 437 -13.43 5.85 10.78
CA SER A 437 -12.49 5.26 11.74
C SER A 437 -11.39 6.23 12.18
N ALA A 438 -10.68 5.88 13.25
CA ALA A 438 -9.39 6.50 13.52
C ALA A 438 -8.46 6.39 12.32
N SER A 439 -7.77 7.48 11.99
CA SER A 439 -6.78 7.47 10.91
C SER A 439 -5.53 6.69 11.32
N ALA A 440 -4.95 5.98 10.35
CA ALA A 440 -3.70 5.27 10.50
C ALA A 440 -2.59 5.97 9.70
N THR A 441 -1.52 6.41 10.38
CA THR A 441 -0.28 6.81 9.69
C THR A 441 0.47 5.56 9.24
N THR A 442 0.78 5.46 7.96
CA THR A 442 1.39 4.26 7.36
C THR A 442 2.92 4.25 7.42
N ARG A 443 3.59 5.41 7.23
CA ARG A 443 5.06 5.50 7.10
C ARG A 443 5.87 5.04 8.31
N VAL A 444 5.31 5.08 9.52
CA VAL A 444 6.05 4.75 10.74
C VAL A 444 6.01 3.22 10.96
N GLU A 445 7.04 2.54 10.45
CA GLU A 445 7.13 1.09 10.23
C GLU A 445 6.56 0.20 11.34
N GLY A 446 6.88 0.49 12.61
CA GLY A 446 6.43 -0.32 13.75
C GLY A 446 5.07 0.05 14.32
N SER A 447 4.50 1.20 13.97
CA SER A 447 3.33 1.78 14.65
C SER A 447 2.01 1.17 14.18
N ILE A 448 1.78 1.16 12.86
CA ILE A 448 0.58 0.63 12.22
C ILE A 448 0.38 -0.85 12.59
N TYR A 449 1.46 -1.64 12.56
CA TYR A 449 1.44 -3.04 12.98
C TYR A 449 1.02 -3.25 14.44
N ARG A 450 1.51 -2.43 15.38
CA ARG A 450 1.24 -2.62 16.82
C ARG A 450 -0.19 -2.27 17.20
N PHE A 451 -0.80 -1.31 16.53
CA PHE A 451 -2.11 -0.77 16.90
C PHE A 451 -3.25 -1.25 15.98
N PHE A 452 -3.09 -1.12 14.67
CA PHE A 452 -4.21 -1.18 13.73
C PHE A 452 -4.85 -2.58 13.62
N PRO A 453 -4.11 -3.70 13.58
CA PRO A 453 -4.71 -5.05 13.64
C PRO A 453 -5.52 -5.30 14.91
N ALA A 454 -5.09 -4.76 16.06
CA ALA A 454 -5.84 -4.86 17.30
C ALA A 454 -7.11 -4.00 17.27
N TYR A 455 -7.03 -2.80 16.70
CA TYR A 455 -8.18 -1.90 16.54
C TYR A 455 -9.24 -2.49 15.60
N LEU A 456 -8.85 -3.00 14.42
CA LEU A 456 -9.75 -3.70 13.50
C LEU A 456 -10.41 -4.92 14.15
N LYS A 457 -9.67 -5.70 14.94
CA LYS A 457 -10.23 -6.84 15.71
C LYS A 457 -11.28 -6.38 16.74
N GLU A 458 -11.04 -5.27 17.42
CA GLU A 458 -11.97 -4.70 18.42
C GLU A 458 -13.19 -4.02 17.78
N LEU A 459 -13.08 -3.51 16.56
CA LEU A 459 -14.20 -3.07 15.72
C LEU A 459 -15.05 -4.24 15.23
N GLY A 460 -14.42 -5.33 14.77
CA GLY A 460 -15.12 -6.54 14.35
C GLY A 460 -15.94 -7.17 15.49
N LYS A 461 -15.40 -7.21 16.72
CA LYS A 461 -16.15 -7.59 17.92
C LYS A 461 -17.38 -6.72 18.22
N ARG A 462 -17.38 -5.46 17.74
CA ARG A 462 -18.45 -4.47 17.92
C ARG A 462 -19.39 -4.37 16.72
N GLY A 463 -19.23 -5.24 15.72
CA GLY A 463 -20.06 -5.26 14.52
C GLY A 463 -19.76 -4.16 13.51
N TRP A 464 -18.54 -3.61 13.50
CA TRP A 464 -18.09 -2.53 12.60
C TRP A 464 -18.97 -1.27 12.63
N PRO A 465 -19.05 -0.55 13.78
CA PRO A 465 -19.89 0.64 13.94
C PRO A 465 -19.25 1.87 13.27
N LEU A 466 -19.11 1.85 11.95
CA LEU A 466 -18.51 2.91 11.14
C LEU A 466 -18.96 2.81 9.66
N ASP A 467 -18.89 3.92 8.95
CA ASP A 467 -19.24 4.06 7.52
C ASP A 467 -18.02 4.12 6.60
N GLY A 468 -16.81 4.13 7.14
CA GLY A 468 -15.58 4.19 6.34
C GLY A 468 -14.28 4.25 7.15
N TYR A 469 -13.17 4.03 6.45
CA TYR A 469 -11.84 3.91 7.04
C TYR A 469 -10.97 5.12 6.70
N ALA A 470 -10.33 5.73 7.70
CA ALA A 470 -9.34 6.78 7.49
C ALA A 470 -7.91 6.23 7.43
N VAL A 471 -7.10 6.80 6.54
CA VAL A 471 -5.66 6.55 6.41
C VAL A 471 -4.93 7.86 6.17
N HIS A 472 -3.71 7.99 6.68
CA HIS A 472 -2.78 9.08 6.37
C HIS A 472 -1.59 8.48 5.61
N ALA A 473 -1.65 8.48 4.28
CA ALA A 473 -0.70 7.77 3.41
C ALA A 473 0.57 8.59 3.08
N TYR A 474 1.03 9.43 4.04
CA TYR A 474 2.25 10.21 3.89
C TYR A 474 3.47 9.34 3.58
N PRO A 475 4.33 9.71 2.62
CA PRO A 475 5.70 9.20 2.55
C PRO A 475 6.60 9.88 3.59
N ASP A 476 7.85 9.42 3.71
CA ASP A 476 8.86 10.21 4.42
C ASP A 476 9.23 11.47 3.62
N ALA A 477 9.99 12.38 4.23
CA ALA A 477 10.41 13.62 3.59
C ALA A 477 11.17 13.42 2.25
N ASP A 478 11.80 12.26 2.05
CA ASP A 478 12.50 11.88 0.83
C ASP A 478 11.76 10.86 -0.08
N GLY A 479 10.52 10.49 0.28
CA GLY A 479 9.70 9.55 -0.49
C GLY A 479 8.86 10.19 -1.61
N THR A 480 8.06 9.37 -2.30
CA THR A 480 7.37 9.74 -3.56
C THR A 480 5.88 9.32 -3.56
N PRO A 481 5.05 9.77 -4.54
CA PRO A 481 3.66 9.32 -4.66
C PRO A 481 3.50 7.81 -4.93
N SER A 482 4.54 7.16 -5.44
CA SER A 482 4.57 5.71 -5.65
C SER A 482 4.55 4.98 -4.30
N GLU A 483 5.35 5.42 -3.33
CA GLU A 483 5.32 4.89 -1.95
C GLU A 483 3.96 5.13 -1.26
N THR A 484 3.36 6.31 -1.47
CA THR A 484 1.97 6.60 -1.02
C THR A 484 0.97 5.58 -1.57
N SER A 485 1.12 5.18 -2.84
CA SER A 485 0.25 4.15 -3.45
C SER A 485 0.45 2.78 -2.79
N ASP A 486 1.71 2.39 -2.56
CA ASP A 486 2.05 1.14 -1.88
C ASP A 486 1.50 1.10 -0.44
N PHE A 487 1.52 2.24 0.27
CA PHE A 487 0.95 2.38 1.61
C PHE A 487 -0.57 2.20 1.65
N VAL A 488 -1.28 2.73 0.65
CA VAL A 488 -2.74 2.50 0.50
C VAL A 488 -3.02 1.02 0.17
N ALA A 489 -2.19 0.38 -0.66
CA ALA A 489 -2.30 -1.05 -0.94
C ALA A 489 -2.14 -1.90 0.33
N GLN A 490 -1.12 -1.60 1.14
CA GLN A 490 -0.90 -2.26 2.42
C GLN A 490 -2.05 -2.00 3.42
N PHE A 491 -2.60 -0.78 3.46
CA PHE A 491 -3.76 -0.46 4.29
C PHE A 491 -5.00 -1.30 3.90
N LYS A 492 -5.28 -1.45 2.61
CA LYS A 492 -6.33 -2.37 2.11
C LYS A 492 -6.06 -3.83 2.54
N ALA A 493 -4.81 -4.28 2.51
CA ALA A 493 -4.45 -5.62 2.96
C ALA A 493 -4.71 -5.82 4.47
N TYR A 494 -4.47 -4.82 5.32
CA TYR A 494 -4.85 -4.87 6.75
C TYR A 494 -6.37 -5.05 6.93
N LEU A 495 -7.18 -4.30 6.17
CA LEU A 495 -8.65 -4.44 6.18
C LEU A 495 -9.10 -5.84 5.75
N ALA A 496 -8.57 -6.34 4.63
CA ALA A 496 -8.89 -7.67 4.11
C ALA A 496 -8.51 -8.80 5.10
N ILE A 497 -7.32 -8.73 5.70
CA ILE A 497 -6.85 -9.72 6.70
C ILE A 497 -7.67 -9.67 8.00
N ALA A 498 -8.22 -8.51 8.36
CA ALA A 498 -9.12 -8.39 9.50
C ALA A 498 -10.56 -8.88 9.22
N GLY A 499 -10.89 -9.24 7.97
CA GLY A 499 -12.27 -9.55 7.56
C GLY A 499 -13.18 -8.32 7.64
N ALA A 500 -12.64 -7.13 7.37
CA ALA A 500 -13.39 -5.88 7.41
C ALA A 500 -14.41 -5.79 6.26
N PRO A 501 -15.61 -5.23 6.48
CA PRO A 501 -16.58 -5.00 5.40
C PRO A 501 -16.03 -4.01 4.37
N THR A 502 -16.43 -4.18 3.11
CA THR A 502 -16.07 -3.25 2.03
C THR A 502 -16.79 -1.92 2.22
N LEU A 503 -16.08 -0.97 2.84
CA LEU A 503 -16.54 0.41 3.07
C LEU A 503 -15.56 1.41 2.43
N PRO A 504 -16.01 2.63 2.10
CA PRO A 504 -15.15 3.64 1.50
C PRO A 504 -13.91 3.96 2.34
N ILE A 505 -12.77 4.12 1.68
CA ILE A 505 -11.50 4.55 2.27
C ILE A 505 -11.34 6.05 2.03
N TYR A 506 -10.90 6.77 3.05
CA TYR A 506 -10.67 8.20 3.07
C TYR A 506 -9.19 8.44 3.38
N ASN A 507 -8.46 9.10 2.48
CA ASN A 507 -7.11 9.55 2.79
C ASN A 507 -7.22 10.93 3.45
N THR A 508 -7.46 10.95 4.77
CA THR A 508 -7.85 12.16 5.50
C THR A 508 -6.71 13.15 5.72
N GLU A 509 -5.48 12.80 5.37
CA GLU A 509 -4.36 13.73 5.34
C GLU A 509 -3.20 13.27 4.45
N LEU A 510 -2.75 14.14 3.54
CA LEU A 510 -1.58 13.87 2.69
C LEU A 510 -0.88 15.16 2.19
N ASN A 511 0.46 15.13 2.22
CA ASN A 511 1.41 15.98 1.51
C ASN A 511 2.76 15.23 1.42
N TYR A 512 3.83 15.89 1.00
CA TYR A 512 5.16 15.37 0.74
C TYR A 512 6.21 16.25 1.43
N GLY A 513 7.43 15.75 1.63
CA GLY A 513 8.54 16.52 2.21
C GLY A 513 8.45 16.79 3.72
N LEU A 514 7.32 16.45 4.36
CA LEU A 514 7.11 16.63 5.78
C LEU A 514 8.08 15.78 6.59
N ALA A 515 8.77 16.42 7.54
CA ALA A 515 9.80 15.79 8.36
C ALA A 515 9.32 14.46 8.97
N GLY A 516 10.20 13.46 8.97
CA GLY A 516 9.96 12.20 9.64
C GLY A 516 10.15 12.31 11.16
N PRO A 517 9.69 11.33 11.95
CA PRO A 517 10.04 11.25 13.37
C PRO A 517 11.56 11.03 13.54
N GLY A 518 12.21 11.94 14.26
CA GLY A 518 13.66 11.90 14.52
C GLY A 518 14.53 12.66 13.51
N PRO A 519 15.84 12.80 13.78
CA PRO A 519 16.71 13.73 13.05
C PRO A 519 17.16 13.24 11.65
N SER A 520 16.94 11.97 11.31
CA SER A 520 17.44 11.36 10.07
C SER A 520 16.66 11.73 8.81
N LYS A 521 15.45 12.28 8.96
CA LYS A 521 14.53 12.64 7.86
C LYS A 521 14.05 14.09 7.98
N PRO A 522 14.96 15.08 7.82
CA PRO A 522 14.61 16.50 7.91
C PRO A 522 13.60 16.91 6.84
N HIS A 523 12.90 18.02 7.09
CA HIS A 523 12.00 18.69 6.13
C HIS A 523 12.67 18.90 4.77
N ARG A 524 11.91 18.74 3.68
CA ARG A 524 12.36 18.99 2.30
C ARG A 524 11.30 19.76 1.52
N ASP A 525 11.68 20.90 0.95
CA ASP A 525 10.87 21.57 -0.07
C ASP A 525 10.95 20.84 -1.41
N MET A 526 9.82 20.70 -2.10
CA MET A 526 9.74 20.08 -3.42
C MET A 526 9.96 21.11 -4.52
N THR A 527 10.61 20.70 -5.61
CA THR A 527 10.75 21.58 -6.79
C THR A 527 9.37 21.98 -7.34
N PRO A 528 9.26 23.08 -8.11
CA PRO A 528 7.99 23.46 -8.74
C PRO A 528 7.39 22.36 -9.63
N GLU A 529 8.23 21.54 -10.26
CA GLU A 529 7.82 20.39 -11.07
C GLU A 529 7.20 19.28 -10.23
N GLN A 530 7.91 18.83 -9.17
CA GLN A 530 7.38 17.85 -8.21
C GLN A 530 6.11 18.36 -7.55
N SER A 531 6.08 19.65 -7.15
CA SER A 531 4.90 20.28 -6.53
C SER A 531 3.64 20.19 -7.40
N GLN A 532 3.76 20.43 -8.71
CA GLN A 532 2.64 20.30 -9.66
C GLN A 532 2.30 18.83 -9.92
N GLY A 533 3.32 18.00 -10.17
CA GLY A 533 3.16 16.62 -10.60
C GLY A 533 2.64 15.71 -9.50
N TRP A 534 3.23 15.75 -8.31
CA TRP A 534 2.88 14.89 -7.18
C TRP A 534 1.50 15.22 -6.60
N LEU A 535 1.14 16.51 -6.55
CA LEU A 535 -0.22 16.95 -6.21
C LEU A 535 -1.25 16.40 -7.21
N SER A 536 -0.97 16.50 -8.51
CA SER A 536 -1.87 15.95 -9.53
C SER A 536 -2.00 14.42 -9.42
N ARG A 537 -0.85 13.74 -9.33
CA ARG A 537 -0.77 12.29 -9.15
C ARG A 537 -1.54 11.82 -7.93
N THR A 538 -1.45 12.50 -6.79
CA THR A 538 -2.23 12.19 -5.57
C THR A 538 -3.71 11.92 -5.86
N PHE A 539 -4.37 12.77 -6.65
CA PHE A 539 -5.79 12.60 -6.96
C PHE A 539 -6.06 11.57 -8.06
N ILE A 540 -5.16 11.40 -9.03
CA ILE A 540 -5.27 10.35 -10.06
C ILE A 540 -5.05 8.96 -9.43
N ASP A 541 -4.02 8.84 -8.58
CA ASP A 541 -3.72 7.70 -7.73
C ASP A 541 -4.92 7.40 -6.81
N SER A 542 -5.55 8.43 -6.21
CA SER A 542 -6.76 8.23 -5.39
C SER A 542 -7.89 7.55 -6.17
N VAL A 543 -8.11 7.89 -7.44
CA VAL A 543 -9.11 7.22 -8.29
C VAL A 543 -8.70 5.79 -8.62
N ARG A 544 -7.47 5.55 -9.09
CA ARG A 544 -7.02 4.19 -9.43
C ARG A 544 -7.01 3.25 -8.23
N LEU A 545 -6.73 3.80 -7.04
CA LEU A 545 -6.73 3.09 -5.77
C LEU A 545 -8.11 3.00 -5.13
N GLY A 546 -9.18 3.56 -5.73
CA GLY A 546 -10.54 3.50 -5.18
C GLY A 546 -10.71 4.20 -3.83
N ILE A 547 -9.92 5.25 -3.56
CA ILE A 547 -10.10 6.14 -2.41
C ILE A 547 -11.28 7.07 -2.71
N ALA A 548 -12.21 7.21 -1.78
CA ALA A 548 -13.45 7.94 -1.99
C ALA A 548 -13.30 9.47 -1.83
N GLU A 549 -12.51 9.90 -0.84
CA GLU A 549 -12.15 11.31 -0.62
C GLU A 549 -10.69 11.39 -0.16
N THR A 550 -9.92 12.33 -0.72
CA THR A 550 -8.52 12.59 -0.35
C THR A 550 -8.38 14.05 0.08
N TYR A 551 -7.77 14.27 1.24
CA TYR A 551 -7.69 15.57 1.89
C TYR A 551 -6.26 16.10 1.87
N TRP A 552 -6.06 17.19 1.13
CA TRP A 552 -4.75 17.83 1.04
C TRP A 552 -4.42 18.62 2.30
N PHE A 553 -3.24 18.36 2.87
CA PHE A 553 -2.72 19.07 4.04
C PHE A 553 -1.56 20.00 3.65
N ALA A 554 -1.75 21.29 3.46
CA ALA A 554 -2.96 22.06 3.69
C ALA A 554 -3.01 23.25 2.72
N TRP A 555 -4.14 23.93 2.70
CA TRP A 555 -4.19 25.33 2.29
C TRP A 555 -3.63 26.22 3.40
N THR A 556 -2.68 27.09 3.07
CA THR A 556 -2.10 28.05 4.00
C THR A 556 -2.18 29.48 3.46
N LYS A 557 -1.90 30.48 4.30
CA LYS A 557 -1.83 31.90 3.89
C LYS A 557 -0.54 32.26 3.17
N GLN A 558 0.55 31.61 3.54
CA GLN A 558 1.91 31.85 3.05
C GLN A 558 2.74 30.57 3.23
N TYR A 559 4.04 30.63 2.94
CA TYR A 559 4.94 29.51 3.17
C TYR A 559 4.82 28.94 4.59
N TYR A 560 4.70 27.62 4.71
CA TYR A 560 4.61 26.90 5.98
C TYR A 560 5.64 25.77 6.00
N GLY A 561 6.76 25.98 6.71
CA GLY A 561 7.97 25.14 6.67
C GLY A 561 7.86 23.75 7.30
N GLN A 562 6.65 23.20 7.45
CA GLN A 562 6.41 21.79 7.69
C GLN A 562 6.03 21.02 6.40
N LEU A 563 5.56 21.72 5.37
CA LEU A 563 5.03 21.11 4.13
C LEU A 563 6.02 21.23 2.99
N GLY A 564 6.37 20.12 2.33
CA GLY A 564 7.25 20.15 1.17
C GLY A 564 6.58 20.68 -0.09
N ILE A 565 5.27 20.45 -0.27
CA ILE A 565 4.48 21.07 -1.33
C ILE A 565 3.57 22.14 -0.72
N GLN A 566 3.80 23.38 -1.13
CA GLN A 566 3.09 24.57 -0.67
C GLN A 566 1.84 24.82 -1.53
N LEU A 567 0.68 25.02 -0.88
CA LEU A 567 -0.57 25.39 -1.54
C LEU A 567 -1.22 26.59 -0.81
N ASN A 568 -1.14 27.77 -1.43
CA ASN A 568 -1.48 29.06 -0.83
C ASN A 568 -1.70 30.14 -1.91
N PRO A 569 -2.05 31.40 -1.56
CA PRO A 569 -2.24 32.48 -2.53
C PRO A 569 -1.00 32.86 -3.38
N THR A 570 0.23 32.55 -2.99
CA THR A 570 1.44 32.90 -3.78
C THR A 570 1.89 31.78 -4.74
N THR A 571 1.49 30.54 -4.51
CA THR A 571 1.87 29.35 -5.30
C THR A 571 1.02 29.14 -6.56
N ALA A 572 1.07 30.11 -7.48
CA ALA A 572 0.19 30.13 -8.66
C ALA A 572 0.24 28.86 -9.53
N ALA A 573 1.44 28.31 -9.79
CA ALA A 573 1.60 27.09 -10.59
C ALA A 573 1.01 25.85 -9.90
N THR A 574 1.18 25.71 -8.59
CA THR A 574 0.62 24.59 -7.81
C THR A 574 -0.91 24.65 -7.77
N ARG A 575 -1.49 25.86 -7.61
CA ARG A 575 -2.95 26.06 -7.72
C ARG A 575 -3.48 25.75 -9.12
N ALA A 576 -2.75 26.13 -10.17
CA ALA A 576 -3.14 25.80 -11.54
C ALA A 576 -3.16 24.27 -11.76
N ALA A 577 -2.14 23.55 -11.30
CA ALA A 577 -2.11 22.08 -11.38
C ALA A 577 -3.29 21.42 -10.63
N TRP A 578 -3.70 21.95 -9.46
CA TRP A 578 -4.92 21.50 -8.79
C TRP A 578 -6.17 21.70 -9.67
N VAL A 579 -6.37 22.92 -10.18
CA VAL A 579 -7.55 23.26 -11.01
C VAL A 579 -7.59 22.41 -12.28
N THR A 580 -6.45 22.21 -12.95
CA THR A 580 -6.35 21.34 -14.13
C THR A 580 -6.71 19.90 -13.78
N THR A 581 -6.14 19.34 -12.70
CA THR A 581 -6.41 17.96 -12.25
C THR A 581 -7.88 17.77 -11.89
N TYR A 582 -8.48 18.72 -11.16
CA TYR A 582 -9.90 18.73 -10.85
C TYR A 582 -10.75 18.72 -12.13
N SER A 583 -10.42 19.56 -13.12
CA SER A 583 -11.12 19.63 -14.40
C SER A 583 -10.99 18.36 -15.25
N TRP A 584 -9.88 17.62 -15.12
CA TRP A 584 -9.67 16.35 -15.79
C TRP A 584 -10.47 15.23 -15.13
N LEU A 585 -10.46 15.14 -13.79
CA LEU A 585 -11.08 14.03 -13.07
C LEU A 585 -12.60 14.22 -12.86
N VAL A 586 -13.05 15.31 -12.25
CA VAL A 586 -14.43 15.44 -11.75
C VAL A 586 -15.44 15.41 -12.89
N GLY A 587 -16.48 14.60 -12.78
CA GLY A 587 -17.47 14.38 -13.84
C GLY A 587 -16.94 13.58 -15.06
N SER A 588 -15.76 12.97 -14.97
CA SER A 588 -15.36 11.89 -15.87
C SER A 588 -15.63 10.52 -15.24
N THR A 589 -15.74 9.48 -16.06
CA THR A 589 -15.93 8.09 -15.63
C THR A 589 -14.60 7.36 -15.71
N PHE A 590 -14.13 6.78 -14.60
CA PHE A 590 -12.93 5.94 -14.60
C PHE A 590 -13.19 4.60 -15.30
N LYS A 591 -12.23 4.09 -16.08
CA LYS A 591 -12.35 2.83 -16.83
C LYS A 591 -11.34 1.78 -16.40
N SER A 592 -10.04 2.11 -16.41
CA SER A 592 -8.95 1.18 -16.06
C SER A 592 -7.63 1.91 -15.93
N CYS A 593 -6.62 1.30 -15.30
CA CYS A 593 -5.22 1.71 -15.46
C CYS A 593 -4.36 0.53 -15.91
N ALA A 594 -3.18 0.83 -16.45
CA ALA A 594 -2.10 -0.09 -16.71
C ALA A 594 -0.76 0.60 -16.41
N ASP A 595 0.27 -0.16 -16.08
CA ASP A 595 1.60 0.37 -15.72
C ASP A 595 2.71 -0.07 -16.73
N PRO A 596 2.60 0.26 -18.04
CA PRO A 596 3.59 -0.12 -19.04
C PRO A 596 4.97 0.51 -18.77
N GLU A 597 6.02 -0.32 -18.80
CA GLU A 597 7.44 0.10 -18.71
C GLU A 597 7.81 0.98 -17.49
N GLY A 598 6.99 0.95 -16.43
CA GLY A 598 7.16 1.78 -15.23
C GLY A 598 6.63 3.21 -15.36
N ALA A 599 5.67 3.42 -16.27
CA ALA A 599 4.80 4.59 -16.32
C ALA A 599 3.36 4.15 -16.07
N VAL A 600 2.58 4.97 -15.38
CA VAL A 600 1.14 4.75 -15.16
C VAL A 600 0.38 5.36 -16.32
N ILE A 601 -0.60 4.65 -16.87
CA ILE A 601 -1.61 5.19 -17.79
C ILE A 601 -3.02 4.77 -17.38
N CYS A 602 -3.86 5.75 -17.09
CA CYS A 602 -5.23 5.55 -16.63
C CYS A 602 -6.23 6.07 -17.66
N ALA A 603 -7.17 5.22 -18.07
CA ALA A 603 -8.23 5.52 -19.03
C ALA A 603 -9.50 6.05 -18.34
N PHE A 604 -10.07 7.09 -18.94
CA PHE A 604 -11.27 7.79 -18.50
C PHE A 604 -12.18 8.07 -19.70
N GLU A 605 -13.42 8.47 -19.43
CA GLU A 605 -14.38 8.90 -20.44
C GLU A 605 -15.18 10.09 -19.95
N ARG A 606 -15.46 11.05 -20.83
CA ARG A 606 -16.40 12.14 -20.57
C ARG A 606 -17.22 12.39 -21.85
N ASP A 607 -18.53 12.49 -21.71
CA ASP A 607 -19.47 12.76 -22.82
C ASP A 607 -19.29 11.80 -24.02
N GLY A 608 -19.02 10.52 -23.73
CA GLY A 608 -18.76 9.47 -24.73
C GLY A 608 -17.39 9.54 -25.41
N LYS A 609 -16.51 10.47 -25.00
CA LYS A 609 -15.14 10.60 -25.53
C LYS A 609 -14.13 10.01 -24.54
N PRO A 610 -13.28 9.06 -24.96
CA PRO A 610 -12.19 8.59 -24.11
C PRO A 610 -11.13 9.68 -23.93
N PHE A 611 -10.35 9.54 -22.86
CA PHE A 611 -9.04 10.20 -22.70
C PHE A 611 -8.21 9.40 -21.70
N TRP A 612 -6.90 9.66 -21.65
CA TRP A 612 -5.99 9.00 -20.73
C TRP A 612 -5.19 10.03 -19.93
N LEU A 613 -4.88 9.71 -18.68
CA LEU A 613 -3.91 10.45 -17.87
C LEU A 613 -2.68 9.57 -17.68
N ALA A 614 -1.49 10.08 -18.04
CA ALA A 614 -0.25 9.30 -18.03
C ALA A 614 0.91 10.03 -17.34
N TYR A 615 1.69 9.32 -16.52
CA TYR A 615 2.79 9.86 -15.70
C TYR A 615 3.81 8.78 -15.30
N ALA A 616 4.98 9.21 -14.82
CA ALA A 616 6.02 8.33 -14.29
C ALA A 616 6.89 9.07 -13.25
N ASP A 617 7.71 8.34 -12.47
CA ASP A 617 8.66 8.95 -11.54
C ASP A 617 9.87 9.61 -12.23
N GLY A 618 10.19 9.17 -13.45
CA GLY A 618 11.20 9.77 -14.32
C GLY A 618 10.73 9.81 -15.77
N ALA A 619 11.54 10.34 -16.68
CA ALA A 619 11.18 10.38 -18.10
C ALA A 619 11.04 8.95 -18.67
N LYS A 620 9.88 8.65 -19.25
CA LYS A 620 9.54 7.36 -19.88
C LYS A 620 8.93 7.61 -21.25
N LEU A 621 9.37 6.87 -22.25
CA LEU A 621 8.80 6.88 -23.59
C LEU A 621 7.81 5.72 -23.69
N ILE A 622 6.51 6.01 -23.72
CA ILE A 622 5.44 5.00 -23.82
C ILE A 622 4.77 5.04 -25.19
N ASP A 623 4.14 3.93 -25.59
CA ASP A 623 3.25 3.92 -26.74
C ASP A 623 1.97 4.74 -26.45
N LEU A 624 1.52 5.50 -27.45
CA LEU A 624 0.27 6.24 -27.39
C LEU A 624 -0.92 5.27 -27.46
N PRO A 625 -2.00 5.51 -26.68
CA PRO A 625 -3.27 4.83 -26.87
C PRO A 625 -3.78 4.90 -28.31
N ALA A 626 -4.38 3.82 -28.80
CA ALA A 626 -4.93 3.77 -30.14
C ALA A 626 -6.02 4.85 -30.33
N GLY A 627 -5.85 5.69 -31.36
CA GLY A 627 -6.76 6.80 -31.64
C GLY A 627 -6.40 8.12 -30.94
N ALA A 628 -5.32 8.18 -30.15
CA ALA A 628 -4.83 9.43 -29.56
C ALA A 628 -4.55 10.49 -30.64
N THR A 629 -5.05 11.70 -30.40
CA THR A 629 -5.00 12.85 -31.30
C THR A 629 -4.14 13.99 -30.74
N GLN A 630 -4.08 14.13 -29.42
CA GLN A 630 -3.47 15.28 -28.76
C GLN A 630 -2.93 14.89 -27.38
N SER A 631 -1.79 15.45 -26.97
CA SER A 631 -1.34 15.45 -25.58
C SER A 631 -1.38 16.87 -25.01
N CYS A 632 -1.77 17.00 -23.74
CA CYS A 632 -1.90 18.26 -23.01
C CYS A 632 -1.19 18.17 -21.66
N ASP A 633 -0.41 19.18 -21.30
CA ASP A 633 0.26 19.25 -20.00
C ASP A 633 -0.64 19.84 -18.89
N LEU A 634 -0.17 19.77 -17.64
CA LEU A 634 -0.88 20.34 -16.48
C LEU A 634 -1.10 21.87 -16.54
N ARG A 635 -0.40 22.58 -17.43
CA ARG A 635 -0.55 24.03 -17.64
C ARG A 635 -1.57 24.34 -18.73
N GLY A 636 -2.17 23.32 -19.35
CA GLY A 636 -3.14 23.45 -20.44
C GLY A 636 -2.51 23.65 -21.82
N ALA A 637 -1.18 23.53 -21.95
CA ALA A 637 -0.52 23.59 -23.25
C ALA A 637 -0.65 22.23 -23.93
N CYS A 638 -1.16 22.21 -25.17
CA CYS A 638 -1.41 20.98 -25.90
C CYS A 638 -0.66 20.91 -27.23
N MET A 639 -0.23 19.72 -27.61
CA MET A 639 0.44 19.38 -28.87
C MET A 639 -0.30 18.25 -29.56
N MET A 640 -0.36 18.27 -30.89
CA MET A 640 -0.89 17.14 -31.66
C MET A 640 -0.01 15.91 -31.42
N ALA A 641 -0.62 14.73 -31.37
CA ALA A 641 0.12 13.48 -31.28
C ALA A 641 0.89 13.22 -32.60
N ASP A 642 2.23 13.25 -32.55
CA ASP A 642 3.10 12.97 -33.68
C ASP A 642 3.78 11.60 -33.55
N GLY A 643 3.41 10.67 -34.43
CA GLY A 643 3.88 9.29 -34.39
C GLY A 643 3.11 8.42 -33.38
N THR A 644 3.77 7.40 -32.83
CA THR A 644 3.13 6.33 -32.03
C THR A 644 3.53 6.33 -30.56
N LYS A 645 4.38 7.27 -30.11
CA LYS A 645 4.94 7.29 -28.76
C LYS A 645 4.90 8.70 -28.16
N VAL A 646 4.91 8.79 -26.83
CA VAL A 646 4.93 10.05 -26.08
C VAL A 646 5.85 9.93 -24.85
N ILE A 647 6.53 11.02 -24.50
CA ILE A 647 7.32 11.10 -23.27
C ILE A 647 6.41 11.53 -22.11
N VAL A 648 6.37 10.72 -21.06
CA VAL A 648 5.72 11.03 -19.78
C VAL A 648 6.75 11.16 -18.67
N GLY A 649 6.37 11.82 -17.57
CA GLY A 649 7.25 12.03 -16.43
C GLY A 649 6.49 12.47 -15.19
N VAL A 650 7.16 13.21 -14.30
CA VAL A 650 6.66 13.57 -12.96
C VAL A 650 5.33 14.34 -13.01
N ARG A 651 5.15 15.20 -14.01
CA ARG A 651 3.89 15.89 -14.31
C ARG A 651 3.02 15.04 -15.23
N PRO A 652 1.80 14.65 -14.82
CA PRO A 652 0.85 13.99 -15.70
C PRO A 652 0.54 14.79 -16.97
N ILE A 653 0.35 14.07 -18.06
CA ILE A 653 -0.25 14.61 -19.29
C ILE A 653 -1.65 14.00 -19.49
N LYS A 654 -2.54 14.76 -20.10
CA LYS A 654 -3.81 14.26 -20.64
C LYS A 654 -3.65 13.97 -22.12
N ILE A 655 -3.92 12.75 -22.52
CA ILE A 655 -3.96 12.31 -23.92
C ILE A 655 -5.44 12.20 -24.32
N ASN A 656 -5.84 12.83 -25.43
CA ASN A 656 -7.22 12.78 -25.97
C ASN A 656 -7.27 11.94 -27.24
#